data_AF-A0A965M7F3-F1
#
_entry.id   AF-A0A965M7F3-F1
#
_cell.length_a   1.000
_cell.length_b   1.000
_cell.length_c   1.000
_cell.angle_alpha   90.00
_cell.angle_beta   90.00
_cell.angle_gamma   90.00
#
_symmetry.space_group_name_H-M   'P 1'
#
loop_
_entity.id
_entity.type
_entity.pdbx_description
1 polymer ?
#
loop_
_entity_poly.entity_id
_entity_poly.type
_entity_poly.pdbx_seq_one_letter_code
_entity_poly.pdbx_strand_id
1 'polypeptide(L)'
;MSRIGATQVGFLTTEQLIALTTTNVVGLRVEGLSSEQLSAMDSADIGQLTPAQVKNLTTANVVGLTLAQVVALDTKITDVERADIAALSASQIAGLTSTVVDYLLASQINALSTGQLQAFTSENINNIDLSLVGGALVSIDADDFSHLSTEAVASISSGNVTFLTTLQLQALTTANVSGLRVEGLRAEQLATIDSADIGELTQTQVQNLTTANVRGLTAAQFLALGVKISELEPVDVAALTSTQVLDIAPSQVALLTTSQLRALTNENIVGINLESVSSALGAIDPSDFVVLSAASVASIASQYVQYLTTDQLAALTTSNVVGLRVEGLNSQQLSSMDSVDIGQLTSTQVQRLTTENVRGLTDAQVSSLGNKFAFVETAVLQSISTEQIASFGPFALAAFTSNQVGFLLTTQLEAREQNLLSRAGRLGFGVDFEDSFGPTGNASDKISSDSQFTLQFSKQASPGASWIFEFGSDGNAWTPFNVSAITNGSQAVNFASLGDASYAFRALVTDIAGNTVYLPTVGYQLDRVVASAGVLQFGSDFTDSGASDGLTNDAAFSLEFQTPAEPGSSWEYQVRYLLPGGFVQWVSLTGPSTAGAYSVSLSEGGSYAFRARVTDVAGNVANTPEVAVTVDMVAPSVTVVSTDKPGGLKAGE
;
A
#
# COMPACT_ATOMS: atom_id res chain seq x y z
N MET A 1 -32.98 -87.81 -44.91
CA MET A 1 -34.31 -87.27 -45.27
C MET A 1 -34.28 -86.38 -46.53
N SER A 2 -33.52 -86.69 -47.60
CA SER A 2 -33.31 -85.71 -48.70
C SER A 2 -34.49 -85.55 -49.70
N ARG A 3 -35.72 -85.93 -49.34
CA ARG A 3 -36.88 -85.97 -50.25
C ARG A 3 -38.23 -85.53 -49.68
N ILE A 4 -38.28 -84.98 -48.46
CA ILE A 4 -39.53 -84.44 -47.88
C ILE A 4 -39.54 -82.92 -48.14
N GLY A 5 -40.48 -82.44 -48.97
CA GLY A 5 -40.73 -81.02 -49.22
C GLY A 5 -41.49 -80.35 -48.08
N ALA A 6 -41.54 -79.02 -48.06
CA ALA A 6 -42.17 -78.23 -46.99
C ALA A 6 -43.63 -78.65 -46.71
N THR A 7 -44.42 -78.87 -47.76
CA THR A 7 -45.80 -79.36 -47.63
C THR A 7 -45.90 -80.73 -46.95
N GLN A 8 -44.93 -81.62 -47.20
CA GLN A 8 -44.93 -82.97 -46.62
C GLN A 8 -44.47 -82.94 -45.17
N VAL A 9 -43.57 -82.02 -44.80
CA VAL A 9 -43.19 -81.76 -43.42
C VAL A 9 -44.38 -81.26 -42.60
N GLY A 10 -45.22 -80.38 -43.16
CA GLY A 10 -46.40 -79.85 -42.49
C GLY A 10 -47.49 -80.88 -42.15
N PHE A 11 -47.45 -82.09 -42.73
CA PHE A 11 -48.40 -83.18 -42.40
C PHE A 11 -47.94 -84.06 -41.22
N LEU A 12 -46.74 -83.88 -40.68
CA LEU A 12 -46.26 -84.66 -39.53
C LEU A 12 -47.07 -84.32 -38.28
N THR A 13 -47.44 -85.31 -37.47
CA THR A 13 -48.05 -85.01 -36.16
C THR A 13 -47.00 -84.48 -35.17
N THR A 14 -47.43 -83.78 -34.12
CA THR A 14 -46.53 -83.34 -33.03
C THR A 14 -45.81 -84.54 -32.39
N GLU A 15 -46.49 -85.67 -32.20
CA GLU A 15 -45.90 -86.91 -31.70
C GLU A 15 -44.81 -87.46 -32.63
N GLN A 16 -45.03 -87.42 -33.95
CA GLN A 16 -44.02 -87.84 -34.93
C GLN A 16 -42.80 -86.93 -34.93
N LEU A 17 -43.01 -85.64 -34.67
CA LEU A 17 -41.95 -84.65 -34.62
C LEU A 17 -41.11 -84.77 -33.34
N ILE A 18 -41.76 -85.03 -32.19
CA ILE A 18 -41.09 -85.31 -30.90
C ILE A 18 -40.28 -86.62 -30.96
N ALA A 19 -40.69 -87.59 -31.77
CA ALA A 19 -39.97 -88.86 -31.94
C ALA A 19 -38.73 -88.76 -32.84
N LEU A 20 -38.47 -87.59 -33.45
CA LEU A 20 -37.24 -87.37 -34.22
C LEU A 20 -36.02 -87.28 -33.30
N THR A 21 -34.85 -87.64 -33.83
CA THR A 21 -33.57 -87.38 -33.14
C THR A 21 -32.99 -86.05 -33.61
N THR A 22 -32.08 -85.48 -32.82
CA THR A 22 -31.29 -84.28 -33.17
C THR A 22 -30.64 -84.34 -34.57
N THR A 23 -30.23 -85.53 -35.03
CA THR A 23 -29.65 -85.72 -36.38
C THR A 23 -30.69 -85.59 -37.50
N ASN A 24 -31.96 -85.87 -37.22
CA ASN A 24 -33.04 -85.77 -38.20
C ASN A 24 -33.44 -84.32 -38.48
N VAL A 25 -33.23 -83.41 -37.53
CA VAL A 25 -33.70 -82.02 -37.57
C VAL A 25 -32.89 -81.15 -38.55
N VAL A 26 -31.59 -81.43 -38.72
CA VAL A 26 -30.67 -80.67 -39.62
C VAL A 26 -31.09 -80.70 -41.10
N GLY A 27 -31.93 -81.66 -41.50
CA GLY A 27 -32.44 -81.79 -42.88
C GLY A 27 -33.90 -81.38 -43.08
N LEU A 28 -34.58 -80.88 -42.04
CA LEU A 28 -35.99 -80.56 -42.06
C LEU A 28 -36.24 -79.19 -42.73
N ARG A 29 -37.24 -79.11 -43.61
CA ARG A 29 -37.74 -77.83 -44.16
C ARG A 29 -38.66 -77.17 -43.14
N VAL A 30 -38.07 -76.41 -42.23
CA VAL A 30 -38.76 -75.79 -41.09
C VAL A 30 -39.81 -74.77 -41.50
N GLU A 31 -39.69 -74.17 -42.69
CA GLU A 31 -40.68 -73.25 -43.26
C GLU A 31 -42.05 -73.93 -43.54
N GLY A 32 -42.07 -75.27 -43.59
CA GLY A 32 -43.29 -76.06 -43.78
C GLY A 32 -43.98 -76.47 -42.47
N LEU A 33 -43.38 -76.21 -41.31
CA LEU A 33 -43.96 -76.52 -40.00
C LEU A 33 -44.94 -75.42 -39.58
N SER A 34 -46.04 -75.81 -38.94
CA SER A 34 -46.90 -74.89 -38.18
C SER A 34 -46.22 -74.43 -36.88
N SER A 35 -46.71 -73.33 -36.30
CA SER A 35 -46.30 -72.85 -34.97
C SER A 35 -46.51 -73.92 -33.90
N GLU A 36 -47.62 -74.67 -33.97
CA GLU A 36 -47.95 -75.71 -32.99
C GLU A 36 -46.98 -76.88 -33.08
N GLN A 37 -46.64 -77.32 -34.29
CA GLN A 37 -45.62 -78.34 -34.51
C GLN A 37 -44.26 -77.90 -33.98
N LEU A 38 -43.83 -76.68 -34.32
CA LEU A 38 -42.54 -76.17 -33.88
C LEU A 38 -42.48 -76.02 -32.36
N SER A 39 -43.54 -75.51 -31.72
CA SER A 39 -43.64 -75.37 -30.26
C SER A 39 -43.61 -76.71 -29.51
N ALA A 40 -43.99 -77.80 -30.16
CA ALA A 40 -43.97 -79.14 -29.58
C ALA A 40 -42.58 -79.81 -29.62
N MET A 41 -41.64 -79.29 -30.41
CA MET A 41 -40.27 -79.82 -30.48
C MET A 41 -39.49 -79.52 -29.19
N ASP A 42 -38.55 -80.39 -28.82
CA ASP A 42 -37.65 -80.09 -27.70
C ASP A 42 -36.71 -78.92 -28.05
N SER A 43 -36.38 -78.09 -27.06
CA SER A 43 -35.42 -77.01 -27.21
C SER A 43 -34.05 -77.47 -27.74
N ALA A 44 -33.60 -78.67 -27.35
CA ALA A 44 -32.36 -79.25 -27.84
C ALA A 44 -32.38 -79.50 -29.35
N ASP A 45 -33.53 -79.88 -29.90
CA ASP A 45 -33.73 -80.07 -31.34
C ASP A 45 -33.74 -78.73 -32.09
N ILE A 46 -34.40 -77.71 -31.54
CA ILE A 46 -34.36 -76.35 -32.10
C ILE A 46 -32.92 -75.82 -32.14
N GLY A 47 -32.10 -76.10 -31.11
CA GLY A 47 -30.69 -75.73 -31.10
C GLY A 47 -29.84 -76.41 -32.19
N GLN A 48 -30.30 -77.51 -32.79
CA GLN A 48 -29.61 -78.16 -33.92
C GLN A 48 -29.91 -77.53 -35.28
N LEU A 49 -30.84 -76.57 -35.36
CA LEU A 49 -31.12 -75.91 -36.64
C LEU A 49 -29.87 -75.23 -37.20
N THR A 50 -29.69 -75.37 -38.51
CA THR A 50 -28.62 -74.65 -39.21
C THR A 50 -29.01 -73.16 -39.36
N PRO A 51 -28.03 -72.24 -39.47
CA PRO A 51 -28.29 -70.83 -39.83
C PRO A 51 -29.26 -70.66 -40.99
N ALA A 52 -29.11 -71.46 -42.05
CA ALA A 52 -29.99 -71.44 -43.21
C ALA A 52 -31.43 -71.88 -42.91
N GLN A 53 -31.64 -72.80 -41.96
CA GLN A 53 -32.97 -73.19 -41.51
C GLN A 53 -33.60 -72.10 -40.62
N VAL A 54 -32.84 -71.52 -39.69
CA VAL A 54 -33.33 -70.43 -38.83
C VAL A 54 -33.78 -69.23 -39.66
N LYS A 55 -32.98 -68.84 -40.67
CA LYS A 55 -33.33 -67.78 -41.61
C LYS A 55 -34.62 -68.05 -42.42
N ASN A 56 -34.98 -69.31 -42.63
CA ASN A 56 -36.18 -69.69 -43.38
C ASN A 56 -37.43 -69.85 -42.48
N LEU A 57 -37.32 -69.63 -41.17
CA LEU A 57 -38.50 -69.60 -40.30
C LEU A 57 -39.43 -68.46 -40.73
N THR A 58 -40.74 -68.71 -40.70
CA THR A 58 -41.72 -67.65 -40.90
C THR A 58 -41.94 -66.85 -39.61
N THR A 59 -42.51 -65.66 -39.71
CA THR A 59 -42.91 -64.87 -38.53
C THR A 59 -43.79 -65.66 -37.56
N ALA A 60 -44.75 -66.44 -38.08
CA ALA A 60 -45.61 -67.28 -37.26
C ALA A 60 -44.82 -68.38 -36.54
N ASN A 61 -43.78 -68.93 -37.19
CA ASN A 61 -42.90 -69.90 -36.54
C ASN A 61 -42.13 -69.26 -35.39
N VAL A 62 -41.50 -68.09 -35.61
CA VAL A 62 -40.70 -67.40 -34.59
C VAL A 62 -41.57 -66.98 -33.39
N VAL A 63 -42.76 -66.43 -33.65
CA VAL A 63 -43.72 -66.08 -32.58
C VAL A 63 -44.24 -67.32 -31.84
N GLY A 64 -44.35 -68.45 -32.52
CA GLY A 64 -44.79 -69.72 -31.92
C GLY A 64 -43.73 -70.44 -31.07
N LEU A 65 -42.45 -70.01 -31.10
CA LEU A 65 -41.41 -70.62 -30.29
C LEU A 65 -41.65 -70.38 -28.80
N THR A 66 -41.47 -71.44 -28.00
CA THR A 66 -41.41 -71.33 -26.55
C THR A 66 -40.13 -70.62 -26.11
N LEU A 67 -40.11 -70.09 -24.88
CA LEU A 67 -38.93 -69.38 -24.38
C LEU A 67 -37.67 -70.25 -24.39
N ALA A 68 -37.78 -71.51 -23.97
CA ALA A 68 -36.65 -72.45 -23.97
C ALA A 68 -36.11 -72.68 -25.39
N GLN A 69 -36.98 -72.67 -26.40
CA GLN A 69 -36.58 -72.82 -27.80
C GLN A 69 -35.92 -71.56 -28.36
N VAL A 70 -36.42 -70.37 -28.01
CA VAL A 70 -35.76 -69.10 -28.39
C VAL A 70 -34.37 -69.02 -27.77
N VAL A 71 -34.23 -69.39 -26.50
CA VAL A 71 -32.91 -69.45 -25.83
C VAL A 71 -32.00 -70.49 -26.48
N ALA A 72 -32.54 -71.63 -26.91
CA ALA A 72 -31.75 -72.68 -27.57
C ALA A 72 -31.25 -72.29 -28.98
N LEU A 73 -31.78 -71.23 -29.60
CA LEU A 73 -31.20 -70.69 -30.85
C LEU A 73 -29.78 -70.14 -30.61
N ASP A 74 -29.49 -69.65 -29.40
CA ASP A 74 -28.17 -69.14 -29.01
C ASP A 74 -27.64 -68.12 -30.05
N THR A 75 -26.39 -68.28 -30.53
CA THR A 75 -25.78 -67.44 -31.57
C THR A 75 -26.59 -67.29 -32.87
N LYS A 76 -27.50 -68.24 -33.17
CA LYS A 76 -28.33 -68.24 -34.38
C LYS A 76 -29.46 -67.23 -34.33
N ILE A 77 -29.68 -66.58 -33.18
CA ILE A 77 -30.62 -65.45 -33.10
C ILE A 77 -30.24 -64.34 -34.10
N THR A 78 -28.95 -64.23 -34.47
CA THR A 78 -28.45 -63.34 -35.53
C THR A 78 -29.03 -63.64 -36.92
N ASP A 79 -29.45 -64.88 -37.18
CA ASP A 79 -30.01 -65.32 -38.46
C ASP A 79 -31.53 -65.10 -38.53
N VAL A 80 -32.20 -64.79 -37.42
CA VAL A 80 -33.63 -64.46 -37.38
C VAL A 80 -33.86 -63.09 -38.00
N GLU A 81 -34.82 -62.96 -38.92
CA GLU A 81 -35.06 -61.68 -39.57
C GLU A 81 -35.53 -60.62 -38.56
N ARG A 82 -35.09 -59.37 -38.74
CA ARG A 82 -35.47 -58.27 -37.83
C ARG A 82 -36.99 -58.07 -37.70
N ALA A 83 -37.76 -58.40 -38.74
CA ALA A 83 -39.22 -58.33 -38.71
C ALA A 83 -39.83 -59.39 -37.78
N ASP A 84 -39.18 -60.55 -37.67
CA ASP A 84 -39.63 -61.63 -36.80
C ASP A 84 -39.25 -61.39 -35.35
N ILE A 85 -38.05 -60.82 -35.10
CA ILE A 85 -37.68 -60.31 -33.77
C ILE A 85 -38.69 -59.24 -33.32
N ALA A 86 -39.05 -58.31 -34.20
CA ALA A 86 -40.05 -57.28 -33.91
C ALA A 86 -41.45 -57.85 -33.68
N ALA A 87 -41.74 -59.08 -34.10
CA ALA A 87 -43.03 -59.73 -33.89
C ALA A 87 -43.11 -60.51 -32.56
N LEU A 88 -42.00 -60.73 -31.85
CA LEU A 88 -41.98 -61.41 -30.55
C LEU A 88 -42.86 -60.69 -29.52
N SER A 89 -43.57 -61.45 -28.69
CA SER A 89 -44.35 -60.86 -27.60
C SER A 89 -43.45 -60.24 -26.53
N ALA A 90 -43.97 -59.26 -25.78
CA ALA A 90 -43.28 -58.69 -24.62
C ALA A 90 -42.83 -59.78 -23.62
N SER A 91 -43.64 -60.82 -23.40
CA SER A 91 -43.28 -61.93 -22.51
C SER A 91 -42.13 -62.80 -23.05
N GLN A 92 -42.02 -62.97 -24.38
CA GLN A 92 -40.88 -63.65 -24.98
C GLN A 92 -39.60 -62.82 -24.86
N ILE A 93 -39.70 -61.50 -25.05
CA ILE A 93 -38.58 -60.57 -24.88
C ILE A 93 -38.10 -60.53 -23.41
N ALA A 94 -39.03 -60.43 -22.46
CA ALA A 94 -38.72 -60.42 -21.03
C ALA A 94 -38.04 -61.71 -20.53
N GLY A 95 -38.25 -62.82 -21.22
CA GLY A 95 -37.63 -64.10 -20.88
C GLY A 95 -36.24 -64.31 -21.47
N LEU A 96 -35.77 -63.45 -22.38
CA LEU A 96 -34.47 -63.60 -23.02
C LEU A 96 -33.35 -63.48 -21.99
N THR A 97 -32.39 -64.39 -22.04
CA THR A 97 -31.18 -64.30 -21.21
C THR A 97 -30.26 -63.20 -21.74
N SER A 98 -29.42 -62.64 -20.87
CA SER A 98 -28.37 -61.68 -21.23
C SER A 98 -27.48 -62.20 -22.37
N THR A 99 -27.14 -63.49 -22.36
CA THR A 99 -26.38 -64.15 -23.44
C THR A 99 -27.06 -64.10 -24.80
N VAL A 100 -28.39 -64.27 -24.87
CA VAL A 100 -29.10 -64.17 -26.16
C VAL A 100 -29.15 -62.72 -26.64
N VAL A 101 -29.33 -61.78 -25.71
CA VAL A 101 -29.34 -60.34 -26.02
C VAL A 101 -27.99 -59.88 -26.55
N ASP A 102 -26.87 -60.39 -26.03
CA ASP A 102 -25.51 -60.10 -26.52
C ASP A 102 -25.29 -60.45 -27.99
N TYR A 103 -26.06 -61.42 -28.52
CA TYR A 103 -25.98 -61.83 -29.92
C TYR A 103 -26.93 -61.06 -30.85
N LEU A 104 -27.84 -60.23 -30.33
CA LEU A 104 -28.74 -59.46 -31.19
C LEU A 104 -27.96 -58.43 -32.03
N LEU A 105 -28.26 -58.38 -33.32
CA LEU A 105 -27.69 -57.41 -34.24
C LEU A 105 -28.30 -56.02 -33.98
N ALA A 106 -27.54 -54.97 -34.29
CA ALA A 106 -28.03 -53.59 -34.21
C ALA A 106 -29.33 -53.36 -35.00
N SER A 107 -29.49 -54.03 -36.14
CA SER A 107 -30.71 -53.96 -36.97
C SER A 107 -31.92 -54.66 -36.35
N GLN A 108 -31.70 -55.64 -35.47
CA GLN A 108 -32.75 -56.34 -34.73
C GLN A 108 -33.17 -55.52 -33.51
N ILE A 109 -32.21 -54.96 -32.75
CA ILE A 109 -32.48 -54.02 -31.65
C ILE A 109 -33.28 -52.82 -32.15
N ASN A 110 -32.88 -52.22 -33.28
CA ASN A 110 -33.59 -51.07 -33.88
C ASN A 110 -34.99 -51.41 -34.41
N ALA A 111 -35.33 -52.69 -34.57
CA ALA A 111 -36.65 -53.11 -35.02
C ALA A 111 -37.63 -53.33 -33.85
N LEU A 112 -37.14 -53.35 -32.60
CA LEU A 112 -37.98 -53.51 -31.42
C LEU A 112 -38.91 -52.32 -31.22
N SER A 113 -40.15 -52.61 -30.86
CA SER A 113 -41.12 -51.61 -30.41
C SER A 113 -40.79 -51.12 -29.00
N THR A 114 -41.32 -49.96 -28.63
CA THR A 114 -41.19 -49.42 -27.26
C THR A 114 -41.75 -50.37 -26.20
N GLY A 115 -42.84 -51.08 -26.50
CA GLY A 115 -43.40 -52.08 -25.59
C GLY A 115 -42.52 -53.32 -25.40
N GLN A 116 -41.70 -53.68 -26.40
CA GLN A 116 -40.71 -54.75 -26.27
C GLN A 116 -39.47 -54.27 -25.50
N LEU A 117 -39.01 -53.04 -25.76
CA LEU A 117 -37.90 -52.45 -25.02
C LEU A 117 -38.23 -52.32 -23.51
N GLN A 118 -39.46 -51.95 -23.16
CA GLN A 118 -39.97 -51.96 -21.78
C GLN A 118 -40.06 -53.35 -21.14
N ALA A 119 -40.12 -54.40 -21.95
CA ALA A 119 -40.23 -55.76 -21.44
C ALA A 119 -38.87 -56.36 -21.08
N PHE A 120 -37.77 -55.78 -21.56
CA PHE A 120 -36.44 -56.22 -21.17
C PHE A 120 -36.21 -56.01 -19.68
N THR A 121 -35.48 -56.94 -19.06
CA THR A 121 -34.99 -56.74 -17.70
C THR A 121 -33.86 -55.71 -17.69
N SER A 122 -33.59 -55.08 -16.55
CA SER A 122 -32.46 -54.16 -16.43
C SER A 122 -31.10 -54.85 -16.72
N GLU A 123 -30.98 -56.17 -16.51
CA GLU A 123 -29.80 -56.95 -16.94
C GLU A 123 -29.67 -56.99 -18.47
N ASN A 124 -30.77 -57.19 -19.20
CA ASN A 124 -30.75 -57.15 -20.65
C ASN A 124 -30.45 -55.75 -21.18
N ILE A 125 -31.05 -54.70 -20.60
CA ILE A 125 -30.82 -53.31 -21.02
C ILE A 125 -29.34 -52.93 -20.87
N ASN A 126 -28.68 -53.42 -19.82
CA ASN A 126 -27.24 -53.23 -19.61
C ASN A 126 -26.36 -53.83 -20.72
N ASN A 127 -26.87 -54.81 -21.47
CA ASN A 127 -26.17 -55.48 -22.55
C ASN A 127 -26.51 -54.92 -23.94
N ILE A 128 -27.43 -53.97 -24.02
CA ILE A 128 -27.80 -53.29 -25.27
C ILE A 128 -26.93 -52.05 -25.44
N ASP A 129 -26.36 -51.86 -26.63
CA ASP A 129 -25.77 -50.57 -27.02
C ASP A 129 -26.87 -49.50 -27.14
N LEU A 130 -27.00 -48.66 -26.11
CA LEU A 130 -28.04 -47.64 -26.02
C LEU A 130 -27.84 -46.49 -27.02
N SER A 131 -26.73 -46.45 -27.76
CA SER A 131 -26.58 -45.55 -28.91
C SER A 131 -27.55 -45.90 -30.05
N LEU A 132 -28.02 -47.15 -30.11
CA LEU A 132 -28.89 -47.67 -31.18
C LEU A 132 -30.37 -47.38 -30.91
N VAL A 133 -30.78 -47.34 -29.64
CA VAL A 133 -32.20 -47.26 -29.23
C VAL A 133 -32.88 -45.93 -29.59
N GLY A 134 -32.12 -44.84 -29.74
CA GLY A 134 -32.63 -43.55 -30.19
C GLY A 134 -33.70 -42.96 -29.26
N GLY A 135 -34.76 -42.38 -29.84
CA GLY A 135 -35.86 -41.77 -29.09
C GLY A 135 -36.69 -42.76 -28.26
N ALA A 136 -36.56 -44.07 -28.49
CA ALA A 136 -37.26 -45.08 -27.70
C ALA A 136 -36.68 -45.22 -26.28
N LEU A 137 -35.52 -44.62 -25.98
CA LEU A 137 -34.98 -44.58 -24.61
C LEU A 137 -35.96 -44.01 -23.60
N VAL A 138 -36.84 -43.10 -24.01
CA VAL A 138 -37.91 -42.53 -23.17
C VAL A 138 -38.87 -43.60 -22.62
N SER A 139 -38.90 -44.79 -23.23
CA SER A 139 -39.77 -45.88 -22.81
C SER A 139 -39.24 -46.67 -21.62
N ILE A 140 -37.93 -46.66 -21.37
CA ILE A 140 -37.33 -47.27 -20.17
C ILE A 140 -37.72 -46.42 -18.97
N ASP A 141 -38.41 -46.98 -17.98
CA ASP A 141 -38.86 -46.19 -16.84
C ASP A 141 -37.69 -45.78 -15.93
N ALA A 142 -37.96 -44.89 -14.98
CA ALA A 142 -36.95 -44.35 -14.09
C ALA A 142 -36.34 -45.43 -13.16
N ASP A 143 -37.14 -46.42 -12.74
CA ASP A 143 -36.68 -47.47 -11.84
C ASP A 143 -35.66 -48.36 -12.56
N ASP A 144 -35.95 -48.79 -13.80
CA ASP A 144 -34.99 -49.52 -14.63
C ASP A 144 -33.75 -48.69 -14.97
N PHE A 145 -33.92 -47.38 -15.18
CA PHE A 145 -32.79 -46.47 -15.44
C PHE A 145 -31.81 -46.40 -14.26
N SER A 146 -32.30 -46.54 -13.03
CA SER A 146 -31.47 -46.57 -11.82
C SER A 146 -30.60 -47.83 -11.69
N HIS A 147 -30.91 -48.87 -12.45
CA HIS A 147 -30.19 -50.15 -12.49
C HIS A 147 -29.17 -50.25 -13.64
N LEU A 148 -28.99 -49.18 -14.42
CA LEU A 148 -27.98 -49.15 -15.47
C LEU A 148 -26.56 -49.11 -14.89
N SER A 149 -25.64 -49.80 -15.56
CA SER A 149 -24.20 -49.72 -15.34
C SER A 149 -23.66 -48.42 -15.89
N THR A 150 -22.48 -48.00 -15.42
CA THR A 150 -21.80 -46.82 -15.95
C THR A 150 -21.46 -47.00 -17.44
N GLU A 151 -21.13 -48.23 -17.86
CA GLU A 151 -20.85 -48.58 -19.26
C GLU A 151 -22.10 -48.44 -20.13
N ALA A 152 -23.26 -48.91 -19.67
CA ALA A 152 -24.52 -48.76 -20.37
C ALA A 152 -24.88 -47.28 -20.55
N VAL A 153 -24.74 -46.46 -19.50
CA VAL A 153 -24.95 -45.01 -19.57
C VAL A 153 -23.97 -44.34 -20.52
N ALA A 154 -22.69 -44.75 -20.52
CA ALA A 154 -21.67 -44.23 -21.44
C ALA A 154 -21.90 -44.60 -22.91
N SER A 155 -22.64 -45.68 -23.18
CA SER A 155 -23.07 -46.07 -24.53
C SER A 155 -24.15 -45.15 -25.10
N ILE A 156 -24.88 -44.41 -24.26
CA ILE A 156 -25.87 -43.44 -24.74
C ILE A 156 -25.17 -42.33 -25.53
N SER A 157 -25.50 -42.21 -26.81
CA SER A 157 -24.92 -41.16 -27.67
C SER A 157 -25.36 -39.76 -27.22
N SER A 158 -24.58 -38.72 -27.54
CA SER A 158 -24.93 -37.34 -27.19
C SER A 158 -26.25 -36.89 -27.83
N GLY A 159 -26.59 -37.41 -29.01
CA GLY A 159 -27.91 -37.20 -29.62
C GLY A 159 -29.03 -37.88 -28.83
N ASN A 160 -28.78 -39.08 -28.30
CA ASN A 160 -29.76 -39.86 -27.55
C ASN A 160 -30.01 -39.30 -26.14
N VAL A 161 -29.00 -38.69 -25.51
CA VAL A 161 -29.14 -38.00 -24.21
C VAL A 161 -30.24 -36.93 -24.25
N THR A 162 -30.47 -36.29 -25.41
CA THR A 162 -31.54 -35.29 -25.56
C THR A 162 -32.97 -35.86 -25.46
N PHE A 163 -33.16 -37.18 -25.57
CA PHE A 163 -34.48 -37.82 -25.39
C PHE A 163 -34.77 -38.22 -23.95
N LEU A 164 -33.75 -38.21 -23.08
CA LEU A 164 -33.94 -38.59 -21.68
C LEU A 164 -34.88 -37.64 -20.97
N THR A 165 -35.80 -38.20 -20.19
CA THR A 165 -36.66 -37.41 -19.32
C THR A 165 -35.90 -36.93 -18.09
N THR A 166 -36.42 -35.89 -17.44
CA THR A 166 -35.87 -35.43 -16.15
C THR A 166 -35.98 -36.49 -15.07
N LEU A 167 -37.00 -37.37 -15.12
CA LEU A 167 -37.15 -38.48 -14.18
C LEU A 167 -36.07 -39.55 -14.38
N GLN A 168 -35.72 -39.89 -15.62
CA GLN A 168 -34.63 -40.82 -15.92
C GLN A 168 -33.28 -40.25 -15.44
N LEU A 169 -33.05 -38.96 -15.66
CA LEU A 169 -31.82 -38.29 -15.20
C LEU A 169 -31.73 -38.22 -13.67
N GLN A 170 -32.85 -37.98 -12.98
CA GLN A 170 -32.91 -38.00 -11.51
C GLN A 170 -32.78 -39.41 -10.92
N ALA A 171 -33.07 -40.45 -11.69
CA ALA A 171 -32.94 -41.83 -11.24
C ALA A 171 -31.53 -42.40 -11.43
N LEU A 172 -30.66 -41.71 -12.18
CA LEU A 172 -29.26 -42.09 -12.28
C LEU A 172 -28.61 -42.11 -10.89
N THR A 173 -27.80 -43.14 -10.65
CA THR A 173 -26.96 -43.13 -9.45
C THR A 173 -25.78 -42.18 -9.67
N THR A 174 -25.21 -41.69 -8.57
CA THR A 174 -23.99 -40.87 -8.58
C THR A 174 -22.84 -41.51 -9.38
N ALA A 175 -22.71 -42.84 -9.37
CA ALA A 175 -21.69 -43.55 -10.15
C ALA A 175 -21.93 -43.45 -11.68
N ASN A 176 -23.19 -43.41 -12.11
CA ASN A 176 -23.55 -43.33 -13.52
C ASN A 176 -23.26 -41.95 -14.13
N VAL A 177 -23.26 -40.90 -13.31
CA VAL A 177 -23.07 -39.51 -13.77
C VAL A 177 -21.72 -39.34 -14.46
N SER A 178 -20.69 -40.09 -14.04
CA SER A 178 -19.36 -40.11 -14.69
C SER A 178 -19.37 -40.68 -16.13
N GLY A 179 -20.37 -41.51 -16.47
CA GLY A 179 -20.56 -42.05 -17.83
C GLY A 179 -21.49 -41.18 -18.70
N LEU A 180 -22.23 -40.24 -18.11
CA LEU A 180 -23.21 -39.43 -18.82
C LEU A 180 -22.54 -38.43 -19.78
N ARG A 181 -23.00 -38.39 -21.03
CA ARG A 181 -22.57 -37.40 -22.03
C ARG A 181 -23.25 -36.05 -21.80
N VAL A 182 -22.75 -35.30 -20.82
CA VAL A 182 -23.32 -34.04 -20.35
C VAL A 182 -23.36 -32.94 -21.41
N GLU A 183 -22.47 -32.99 -22.41
CA GLU A 183 -22.44 -32.06 -23.54
C GLU A 183 -23.69 -32.18 -24.42
N GLY A 184 -24.37 -33.33 -24.39
CA GLY A 184 -25.62 -33.59 -25.10
C GLY A 184 -26.88 -33.14 -24.35
N LEU A 185 -26.78 -32.79 -23.06
CA LEU A 185 -27.95 -32.39 -22.27
C LEU A 185 -28.47 -31.03 -22.70
N ARG A 186 -29.79 -30.83 -22.64
CA ARG A 186 -30.41 -29.50 -22.66
C ARG A 186 -30.26 -28.82 -21.31
N ALA A 187 -30.33 -27.50 -21.28
CA ALA A 187 -30.23 -26.72 -20.04
C ALA A 187 -31.28 -27.15 -19.00
N GLU A 188 -32.50 -27.45 -19.45
CA GLU A 188 -33.60 -27.89 -18.58
C GLU A 188 -33.35 -29.28 -17.98
N GLN A 189 -32.69 -30.17 -18.73
CA GLN A 189 -32.29 -31.49 -18.24
C GLN A 189 -31.17 -31.38 -17.22
N LEU A 190 -30.14 -30.59 -17.54
CA LEU A 190 -28.99 -30.39 -16.67
C LEU A 190 -29.41 -29.77 -15.32
N ALA A 191 -30.33 -28.81 -15.33
CA ALA A 191 -30.85 -28.18 -14.12
C ALA A 191 -31.61 -29.14 -13.18
N THR A 192 -31.97 -30.36 -13.63
CA THR A 192 -32.65 -31.36 -12.80
C THR A 192 -31.74 -32.37 -12.12
N ILE A 193 -30.45 -32.39 -12.47
CA ILE A 193 -29.43 -33.23 -11.83
C ILE A 193 -29.07 -32.60 -10.48
N ASP A 194 -28.93 -33.40 -9.41
CA ASP A 194 -28.55 -32.84 -8.11
C ASP A 194 -27.16 -32.20 -8.14
N SER A 195 -26.95 -31.16 -7.33
CA SER A 195 -25.64 -30.53 -7.20
C SER A 195 -24.54 -31.50 -6.76
N ALA A 196 -24.83 -32.48 -5.90
CA ALA A 196 -23.87 -33.50 -5.48
C ALA A 196 -23.40 -34.34 -6.67
N ASP A 197 -24.31 -34.73 -7.55
CA ASP A 197 -24.02 -35.50 -8.76
C ASP A 197 -23.23 -34.67 -9.79
N ILE A 198 -23.57 -33.38 -9.97
CA ILE A 198 -22.74 -32.45 -10.76
C ILE A 198 -21.31 -32.35 -10.20
N GLY A 199 -21.16 -32.46 -8.87
CA GLY A 199 -19.86 -32.53 -8.21
C GLY A 199 -19.00 -33.72 -8.62
N GLU A 200 -19.60 -34.80 -9.09
CA GLU A 200 -18.92 -36.04 -9.51
C GLU A 200 -18.56 -36.07 -11.01
N LEU A 201 -18.90 -35.02 -11.77
CA LEU A 201 -18.43 -34.89 -13.15
C LEU A 201 -16.90 -34.95 -13.20
N THR A 202 -16.39 -35.68 -14.18
CA THR A 202 -14.95 -35.74 -14.47
C THR A 202 -14.46 -34.42 -15.06
N GLN A 203 -13.14 -34.16 -15.01
CA GLN A 203 -12.54 -32.97 -15.64
C GLN A 203 -12.87 -32.90 -17.14
N THR A 204 -12.80 -34.03 -17.84
CA THR A 204 -13.15 -34.12 -19.27
C THR A 204 -14.62 -33.80 -19.53
N GLN A 205 -15.54 -34.25 -18.67
CA GLN A 205 -16.96 -33.90 -18.80
C GLN A 205 -17.18 -32.40 -18.59
N VAL A 206 -16.51 -31.77 -17.61
CA VAL A 206 -16.61 -30.33 -17.36
C VAL A 206 -16.02 -29.52 -18.51
N GLN A 207 -14.87 -29.93 -19.05
CA GLN A 207 -14.25 -29.31 -20.23
C GLN A 207 -15.13 -29.39 -21.48
N ASN A 208 -15.92 -30.46 -21.63
CA ASN A 208 -16.80 -30.66 -22.78
C ASN A 208 -18.18 -29.99 -22.63
N LEU A 209 -18.48 -29.35 -21.49
CA LEU A 209 -19.73 -28.62 -21.34
C LEU A 209 -19.81 -27.51 -22.38
N THR A 210 -20.93 -27.42 -23.09
CA THR A 210 -21.15 -26.31 -24.01
C THR A 210 -21.49 -25.04 -23.26
N THR A 211 -21.35 -23.89 -23.90
CA THR A 211 -21.78 -22.59 -23.38
C THR A 211 -23.26 -22.58 -22.95
N ALA A 212 -24.12 -23.34 -23.64
CA ALA A 212 -25.52 -23.51 -23.26
C ALA A 212 -25.70 -24.35 -22.00
N ASN A 213 -24.86 -25.39 -21.80
CA ASN A 213 -24.85 -26.18 -20.58
C ASN A 213 -24.37 -25.33 -19.40
N VAL A 214 -23.24 -24.63 -19.54
CA VAL A 214 -22.69 -23.80 -18.47
C VAL A 214 -23.68 -22.73 -18.06
N ARG A 215 -24.31 -22.01 -18.99
CA ARG A 215 -25.36 -21.02 -18.69
C ARG A 215 -26.63 -21.64 -18.07
N GLY A 216 -26.88 -22.93 -18.31
CA GLY A 216 -28.03 -23.68 -17.78
C GLY A 216 -27.84 -24.22 -16.36
N LEU A 217 -26.61 -24.25 -15.83
CA LEU A 217 -26.34 -24.69 -14.46
C LEU A 217 -27.03 -23.75 -13.45
N THR A 218 -27.65 -24.33 -12.43
CA THR A 218 -28.07 -23.54 -11.25
C THR A 218 -26.85 -23.05 -10.46
N ALA A 219 -27.05 -22.07 -9.57
CA ALA A 219 -25.96 -21.58 -8.70
C ALA A 219 -25.35 -22.71 -7.85
N ALA A 220 -26.18 -23.58 -7.27
CA ALA A 220 -25.72 -24.72 -6.48
C ALA A 220 -24.89 -25.72 -7.30
N GLN A 221 -25.31 -26.01 -8.53
CA GLN A 221 -24.58 -26.91 -9.43
C GLN A 221 -23.26 -26.30 -9.91
N PHE A 222 -23.24 -25.01 -10.22
CA PHE A 222 -22.01 -24.31 -10.58
C PHE A 222 -21.00 -24.35 -9.43
N LEU A 223 -21.44 -24.10 -8.20
CA LEU A 223 -20.57 -24.19 -7.01
C LEU A 223 -20.06 -25.63 -6.79
N ALA A 224 -20.88 -26.64 -7.07
CA ALA A 224 -20.51 -28.05 -6.93
C ALA A 224 -19.40 -28.50 -7.89
N LEU A 225 -19.16 -27.80 -9.01
CA LEU A 225 -18.00 -28.06 -9.87
C LEU A 225 -16.68 -27.96 -9.08
N GLY A 226 -16.63 -27.07 -8.07
CA GLY A 226 -15.49 -26.93 -7.16
C GLY A 226 -14.21 -26.59 -7.91
N VAL A 227 -13.17 -27.41 -7.73
CA VAL A 227 -11.87 -27.23 -8.41
C VAL A 227 -11.95 -27.34 -9.94
N LYS A 228 -12.98 -28.01 -10.46
CA LYS A 228 -13.14 -28.26 -11.90
C LYS A 228 -13.55 -27.02 -12.70
N ILE A 229 -13.83 -25.90 -12.02
CA ILE A 229 -14.09 -24.61 -12.69
C ILE A 229 -12.88 -24.19 -13.55
N SER A 230 -11.65 -24.61 -13.23
CA SER A 230 -10.46 -24.38 -14.06
C SER A 230 -10.51 -25.06 -15.44
N GLU A 231 -11.34 -26.09 -15.60
CA GLU A 231 -11.48 -26.85 -16.84
C GLU A 231 -12.44 -26.19 -17.86
N LEU A 232 -13.24 -25.22 -17.43
CA LEU A 232 -14.16 -24.49 -18.32
C LEU A 232 -13.39 -23.69 -19.37
N GLU A 233 -13.85 -23.68 -20.61
CA GLU A 233 -13.23 -22.83 -21.61
C GLU A 233 -13.51 -21.34 -21.30
N PRO A 234 -12.61 -20.41 -21.67
CA PRO A 234 -12.83 -18.98 -21.42
C PRO A 234 -14.16 -18.46 -21.99
N VAL A 235 -14.62 -19.00 -23.12
CA VAL A 235 -15.91 -18.63 -23.73
C VAL A 235 -17.10 -19.05 -22.87
N ASP A 236 -16.99 -20.14 -22.12
CA ASP A 236 -18.06 -20.61 -21.24
C ASP A 236 -18.08 -19.84 -19.92
N VAL A 237 -16.91 -19.46 -19.41
CA VAL A 237 -16.80 -18.54 -18.27
C VAL A 237 -17.41 -17.18 -18.59
N ALA A 238 -17.22 -16.67 -19.80
CA ALA A 238 -17.85 -15.43 -20.25
C ALA A 238 -19.38 -15.50 -20.27
N ALA A 239 -19.95 -16.70 -20.43
CA ALA A 239 -21.40 -16.93 -20.50
C ALA A 239 -22.07 -17.20 -19.14
N LEU A 240 -21.31 -17.17 -18.04
CA LEU A 240 -21.88 -17.28 -16.70
C LEU A 240 -22.88 -16.15 -16.45
N THR A 241 -23.98 -16.48 -15.80
CA THR A 241 -24.98 -15.49 -15.38
C THR A 241 -24.57 -14.87 -14.05
N SER A 242 -25.04 -13.65 -13.77
CA SER A 242 -24.82 -13.00 -12.47
C SER A 242 -25.34 -13.82 -11.28
N THR A 243 -26.33 -14.68 -11.50
CA THR A 243 -26.89 -15.58 -10.46
C THR A 243 -25.93 -16.72 -10.12
N GLN A 244 -25.23 -17.27 -11.12
CA GLN A 244 -24.29 -18.38 -10.89
C GLN A 244 -23.05 -17.94 -10.10
N VAL A 245 -22.61 -16.70 -10.29
CA VAL A 245 -21.41 -16.16 -9.63
C VAL A 245 -21.71 -15.29 -8.41
N LEU A 246 -22.98 -15.20 -7.99
CA LEU A 246 -23.39 -14.37 -6.84
C LEU A 246 -22.70 -14.79 -5.54
N ASP A 247 -22.65 -16.10 -5.30
CA ASP A 247 -22.12 -16.72 -4.09
C ASP A 247 -20.76 -17.41 -4.32
N ILE A 248 -20.03 -17.03 -5.37
CA ILE A 248 -18.71 -17.61 -5.65
C ILE A 248 -17.72 -17.24 -4.53
N ALA A 249 -17.09 -18.24 -3.93
CA ALA A 249 -16.13 -18.02 -2.86
C ALA A 249 -14.79 -17.47 -3.41
N PRO A 250 -14.05 -16.66 -2.63
CA PRO A 250 -12.72 -16.21 -3.03
C PRO A 250 -11.76 -17.35 -3.42
N SER A 251 -11.89 -18.51 -2.75
CA SER A 251 -11.13 -19.73 -3.07
C SER A 251 -11.47 -20.34 -4.43
N GLN A 252 -12.71 -20.19 -4.91
CA GLN A 252 -13.12 -20.64 -6.26
C GLN A 252 -12.64 -19.68 -7.34
N VAL A 253 -12.66 -18.38 -7.07
CA VAL A 253 -12.08 -17.40 -7.99
C VAL A 253 -10.58 -17.59 -8.15
N ALA A 254 -9.88 -17.95 -7.08
CA ALA A 254 -8.45 -18.25 -7.13
C ALA A 254 -8.10 -19.51 -7.98
N LEU A 255 -9.09 -20.33 -8.33
CA LEU A 255 -8.92 -21.48 -9.23
C LEU A 255 -9.06 -21.11 -10.71
N LEU A 256 -9.59 -19.91 -11.01
CA LEU A 256 -9.71 -19.44 -12.39
C LEU A 256 -8.33 -19.16 -12.98
N THR A 257 -8.13 -19.60 -14.21
CA THR A 257 -6.93 -19.28 -14.98
C THR A 257 -6.95 -17.82 -15.45
N THR A 258 -5.79 -17.25 -15.79
CA THR A 258 -5.74 -15.88 -16.29
C THR A 258 -6.57 -15.68 -17.57
N SER A 259 -6.63 -16.71 -18.43
CA SER A 259 -7.47 -16.69 -19.64
C SER A 259 -8.96 -16.62 -19.29
N GLN A 260 -9.40 -17.34 -18.26
CA GLN A 260 -10.80 -17.30 -17.79
C GLN A 260 -11.13 -15.95 -17.14
N LEU A 261 -10.23 -15.42 -16.29
CA LEU A 261 -10.39 -14.08 -15.70
C LEU A 261 -10.49 -12.98 -16.76
N ARG A 262 -9.72 -13.08 -17.84
CA ARG A 262 -9.77 -12.16 -18.99
C ARG A 262 -11.05 -12.26 -19.81
N ALA A 263 -11.73 -13.40 -19.78
CA ALA A 263 -12.97 -13.60 -20.52
C ALA A 263 -14.21 -13.09 -19.76
N LEU A 264 -14.06 -12.73 -18.47
CA LEU A 264 -15.15 -12.16 -17.69
C LEU A 264 -15.70 -10.88 -18.34
N THR A 265 -17.02 -10.83 -18.43
CA THR A 265 -17.81 -9.71 -18.92
C THR A 265 -18.37 -8.90 -17.75
N ASN A 266 -18.96 -7.74 -18.06
CA ASN A 266 -19.63 -6.92 -17.05
C ASN A 266 -20.81 -7.65 -16.38
N GLU A 267 -21.48 -8.58 -17.08
CA GLU A 267 -22.56 -9.38 -16.49
C GLU A 267 -22.02 -10.30 -15.38
N ASN A 268 -20.85 -10.91 -15.60
CA ASN A 268 -20.20 -11.74 -14.59
C ASN A 268 -19.75 -10.89 -13.40
N ILE A 269 -19.08 -9.76 -13.65
CA ILE A 269 -18.50 -8.91 -12.59
C ILE A 269 -19.56 -8.34 -11.64
N VAL A 270 -20.77 -8.04 -12.12
CA VAL A 270 -21.86 -7.53 -11.27
C VAL A 270 -22.34 -8.58 -10.26
N GLY A 271 -22.22 -9.88 -10.57
CA GLY A 271 -22.55 -10.95 -9.62
C GLY A 271 -21.45 -11.22 -8.60
N ILE A 272 -20.18 -10.96 -8.91
CA ILE A 272 -19.05 -11.30 -8.02
C ILE A 272 -18.97 -10.29 -6.85
N ASN A 273 -18.89 -10.80 -5.61
CA ASN A 273 -18.72 -9.95 -4.42
C ASN A 273 -17.32 -9.29 -4.34
N LEU A 274 -17.17 -8.23 -3.52
CA LEU A 274 -15.94 -7.44 -3.42
C LEU A 274 -14.71 -8.26 -2.99
N GLU A 275 -14.88 -9.24 -2.10
CA GLU A 275 -13.79 -10.11 -1.64
C GLU A 275 -13.29 -11.00 -2.77
N SER A 276 -14.19 -11.61 -3.52
CA SER A 276 -13.90 -12.42 -4.70
C SER A 276 -13.24 -11.60 -5.82
N VAL A 277 -13.65 -10.33 -6.03
CA VAL A 277 -12.95 -9.42 -6.96
C VAL A 277 -11.49 -9.19 -6.55
N SER A 278 -11.20 -9.07 -5.24
CA SER A 278 -9.83 -8.91 -4.76
C SER A 278 -8.94 -10.12 -5.08
N SER A 279 -9.48 -11.34 -4.90
CA SER A 279 -8.78 -12.58 -5.26
C SER A 279 -8.60 -12.72 -6.76
N ALA A 280 -9.60 -12.36 -7.58
CA ALA A 280 -9.49 -12.33 -9.03
C ALA A 280 -8.36 -11.41 -9.49
N LEU A 281 -8.32 -10.17 -8.97
CA LEU A 281 -7.29 -9.22 -9.36
C LEU A 281 -5.90 -9.71 -8.98
N GLY A 282 -5.70 -10.24 -7.77
CA GLY A 282 -4.41 -10.75 -7.33
C GLY A 282 -3.92 -12.02 -8.06
N ALA A 283 -4.83 -12.79 -8.66
CA ALA A 283 -4.52 -14.02 -9.39
C ALA A 283 -4.02 -13.78 -10.83
N ILE A 284 -4.21 -12.58 -11.39
CA ILE A 284 -3.70 -12.24 -12.73
C ILE A 284 -2.16 -12.19 -12.68
N ASP A 285 -1.50 -12.95 -13.55
CA ASP A 285 -0.04 -12.96 -13.65
C ASP A 285 0.50 -11.54 -13.91
N PRO A 286 1.54 -11.07 -13.20
CA PRO A 286 2.11 -9.75 -13.44
C PRO A 286 2.50 -9.50 -14.91
N SER A 287 3.01 -10.51 -15.63
CA SER A 287 3.37 -10.36 -17.05
C SER A 287 2.17 -10.02 -17.95
N ASP A 288 0.96 -10.37 -17.51
CA ASP A 288 -0.28 -10.08 -18.21
C ASP A 288 -0.75 -8.63 -18.06
N PHE A 289 -0.14 -7.84 -17.16
CA PHE A 289 -0.36 -6.40 -17.04
C PHE A 289 0.41 -5.58 -18.09
N VAL A 290 1.52 -6.11 -18.62
CA VAL A 290 2.37 -5.43 -19.62
C VAL A 290 1.61 -5.10 -20.90
N VAL A 291 0.64 -5.96 -21.27
CA VAL A 291 -0.13 -5.85 -22.52
C VAL A 291 -1.41 -5.03 -22.39
N LEU A 292 -1.75 -4.55 -21.19
CA LEU A 292 -2.95 -3.74 -21.00
C LEU A 292 -2.82 -2.40 -21.73
N SER A 293 -3.96 -1.77 -22.02
CA SER A 293 -3.98 -0.38 -22.49
C SER A 293 -4.19 0.58 -21.31
N ALA A 294 -3.83 1.86 -21.45
CA ALA A 294 -4.17 2.88 -20.45
C ALA A 294 -5.69 2.94 -20.17
N ALA A 295 -6.52 2.74 -21.20
CA ALA A 295 -7.98 2.73 -21.05
C ALA A 295 -8.47 1.54 -20.23
N SER A 296 -7.86 0.35 -20.41
CA SER A 296 -8.16 -0.87 -19.63
C SER A 296 -7.78 -0.72 -18.17
N VAL A 297 -6.64 -0.07 -17.87
CA VAL A 297 -6.26 0.23 -16.49
C VAL A 297 -7.23 1.26 -15.88
N ALA A 298 -7.65 2.28 -16.65
CA ALA A 298 -8.58 3.31 -16.17
C ALA A 298 -10.00 2.79 -15.88
N SER A 299 -10.39 1.64 -16.46
CA SER A 299 -11.68 1.00 -16.17
C SER A 299 -11.70 0.28 -14.82
N ILE A 300 -10.54 0.00 -14.21
CA ILE A 300 -10.48 -0.53 -12.84
C ILE A 300 -10.98 0.57 -11.90
N ALA A 301 -12.12 0.35 -11.24
CA ALA A 301 -12.65 1.33 -10.30
C ALA A 301 -11.68 1.53 -9.11
N SER A 302 -11.62 2.74 -8.56
CA SER A 302 -10.60 3.14 -7.57
C SER A 302 -10.60 2.26 -6.31
N GLN A 303 -11.78 1.80 -5.87
CA GLN A 303 -11.92 0.88 -4.73
C GLN A 303 -11.26 -0.48 -4.96
N TYR A 304 -11.01 -0.87 -6.21
CA TYR A 304 -10.36 -2.13 -6.55
C TYR A 304 -8.85 -2.01 -6.75
N VAL A 305 -8.34 -0.79 -6.98
CA VAL A 305 -6.90 -0.54 -7.21
C VAL A 305 -6.05 -0.94 -6.00
N GLN A 306 -6.58 -0.79 -4.79
CA GLN A 306 -5.91 -1.19 -3.56
C GLN A 306 -5.62 -2.70 -3.46
N TYR A 307 -6.25 -3.53 -4.30
CA TYR A 307 -6.06 -4.99 -4.32
C TYR A 307 -5.04 -5.45 -5.37
N LEU A 308 -4.51 -4.55 -6.21
CA LEU A 308 -3.40 -4.88 -7.09
C LEU A 308 -2.14 -5.19 -6.27
N THR A 309 -1.42 -6.24 -6.63
CA THR A 309 -0.16 -6.57 -5.97
C THR A 309 0.95 -5.60 -6.37
N THR A 310 2.01 -5.51 -5.57
CA THR A 310 3.18 -4.70 -5.92
C THR A 310 3.86 -5.19 -7.19
N ASP A 311 3.84 -6.51 -7.45
CA ASP A 311 4.40 -7.09 -8.67
C ASP A 311 3.58 -6.75 -9.91
N GLN A 312 2.25 -6.73 -9.79
CA GLN A 312 1.35 -6.28 -10.87
C GLN A 312 1.55 -4.80 -11.18
N LEU A 313 1.73 -3.96 -10.15
CA LEU A 313 2.04 -2.55 -10.33
C LEU A 313 3.42 -2.33 -10.96
N ALA A 314 4.43 -3.11 -10.57
CA ALA A 314 5.77 -3.06 -11.15
C ALA A 314 5.83 -3.59 -12.60
N ALA A 315 4.87 -4.40 -13.01
CA ALA A 315 4.74 -4.88 -14.40
C ALA A 315 4.01 -3.90 -15.33
N LEU A 316 3.40 -2.82 -14.79
CA LEU A 316 2.84 -1.76 -15.62
C LEU A 316 3.95 -1.06 -16.41
N THR A 317 3.71 -0.80 -17.68
CA THR A 317 4.58 0.07 -18.46
C THR A 317 4.25 1.54 -18.22
N THR A 318 5.17 2.43 -18.59
CA THR A 318 4.95 3.89 -18.57
C THR A 318 3.67 4.33 -19.30
N SER A 319 3.25 3.59 -20.34
CA SER A 319 1.99 3.85 -21.06
C SER A 319 0.75 3.44 -20.26
N ASN A 320 0.86 2.43 -19.39
CA ASN A 320 -0.25 1.96 -18.55
C ASN A 320 -0.51 2.88 -17.35
N VAL A 321 0.57 3.42 -16.77
CA VAL A 321 0.52 4.24 -15.56
C VAL A 321 -0.36 5.49 -15.73
N VAL A 322 -0.48 6.02 -16.95
CA VAL A 322 -1.37 7.16 -17.27
C VAL A 322 -2.86 6.84 -17.09
N GLY A 323 -3.24 5.55 -17.13
CA GLY A 323 -4.59 5.08 -16.84
C GLY A 323 -4.87 4.82 -15.36
N LEU A 324 -3.83 4.79 -14.51
CA LEU A 324 -3.95 4.36 -13.12
C LEU A 324 -4.74 5.37 -12.28
N ARG A 325 -5.71 4.85 -11.51
CA ARG A 325 -6.47 5.63 -10.52
C ARG A 325 -5.71 5.71 -9.20
N VAL A 326 -4.75 6.63 -9.15
CA VAL A 326 -3.76 6.75 -8.06
C VAL A 326 -4.35 7.02 -6.68
N GLU A 327 -5.55 7.61 -6.60
CA GLU A 327 -6.27 7.82 -5.35
C GLU A 327 -6.70 6.53 -4.65
N GLY A 328 -6.75 5.42 -5.39
CA GLY A 328 -7.07 4.09 -4.86
C GLY A 328 -5.86 3.28 -4.42
N LEU A 329 -4.63 3.80 -4.60
CA LEU A 329 -3.41 3.13 -4.14
C LEU A 329 -3.20 3.33 -2.64
N ASN A 330 -2.58 2.35 -1.98
CA ASN A 330 -2.06 2.52 -0.62
C ASN A 330 -0.57 2.92 -0.62
N SER A 331 -0.02 3.25 0.56
CA SER A 331 1.37 3.70 0.70
C SER A 331 2.40 2.65 0.30
N GLN A 332 2.15 1.36 0.57
CA GLN A 332 3.05 0.27 0.16
C GLN A 332 3.08 0.13 -1.37
N GLN A 333 1.91 0.11 -2.02
CA GLN A 333 1.79 0.08 -3.47
C GLN A 333 2.53 1.24 -4.13
N LEU A 334 2.33 2.48 -3.65
CA LEU A 334 3.03 3.65 -4.16
C LEU A 334 4.54 3.54 -3.96
N SER A 335 5.01 3.19 -2.78
CA SER A 335 6.45 3.06 -2.49
C SER A 335 7.15 1.97 -3.32
N SER A 336 6.39 0.98 -3.83
CA SER A 336 6.89 -0.12 -4.66
C SER A 336 7.06 0.24 -6.14
N MET A 337 6.38 1.29 -6.62
CA MET A 337 6.49 1.74 -8.01
C MET A 337 7.82 2.45 -8.24
N ASP A 338 8.43 2.32 -9.41
CA ASP A 338 9.67 3.06 -9.68
C ASP A 338 9.41 4.57 -9.85
N SER A 339 10.42 5.37 -9.53
CA SER A 339 10.37 6.83 -9.69
C SER A 339 10.09 7.27 -11.13
N VAL A 340 10.52 6.51 -12.14
CA VAL A 340 10.24 6.79 -13.57
C VAL A 340 8.75 6.68 -13.87
N ASP A 341 8.09 5.65 -13.34
CA ASP A 341 6.66 5.41 -13.55
C ASP A 341 5.82 6.48 -12.84
N ILE A 342 6.14 6.81 -11.59
CA ILE A 342 5.51 7.91 -10.88
C ILE A 342 5.69 9.25 -11.63
N GLY A 343 6.86 9.45 -12.26
CA GLY A 343 7.13 10.61 -13.11
C GLY A 343 6.20 10.70 -14.35
N GLN A 344 5.60 9.60 -14.79
CA GLN A 344 4.65 9.59 -15.93
C GLN A 344 3.24 10.05 -15.57
N LEU A 345 2.89 10.11 -14.29
CA LEU A 345 1.55 10.55 -13.86
C LEU A 345 1.18 11.90 -14.46
N THR A 346 -0.05 12.04 -14.93
CA THR A 346 -0.55 13.32 -15.48
C THR A 346 -0.83 14.31 -14.35
N SER A 347 -0.89 15.62 -14.66
CA SER A 347 -1.30 16.63 -13.68
C SER A 347 -2.67 16.33 -13.08
N THR A 348 -3.60 15.77 -13.86
CA THR A 348 -4.91 15.31 -13.39
C THR A 348 -4.81 14.15 -12.40
N GLN A 349 -3.93 13.17 -12.63
CA GLN A 349 -3.71 12.09 -11.67
C GLN A 349 -3.05 12.63 -10.39
N VAL A 350 -2.05 13.50 -10.51
CA VAL A 350 -1.37 14.12 -9.36
C VAL A 350 -2.35 14.95 -8.51
N GLN A 351 -3.30 15.64 -9.13
CA GLN A 351 -4.36 16.37 -8.42
C GLN A 351 -5.27 15.45 -7.59
N ARG A 352 -5.41 14.17 -7.97
CA ARG A 352 -6.26 13.19 -7.27
C ARG A 352 -5.52 12.47 -6.14
N LEU A 353 -4.21 12.68 -5.97
CA LEU A 353 -3.47 12.09 -4.86
C LEU A 353 -4.04 12.58 -3.53
N THR A 354 -4.32 11.63 -2.64
CA THR A 354 -4.75 11.93 -1.27
C THR A 354 -3.55 12.26 -0.38
N THR A 355 -3.83 12.79 0.80
CA THR A 355 -2.84 12.97 1.87
C THR A 355 -2.06 11.68 2.17
N GLU A 356 -2.74 10.53 2.24
CA GLU A 356 -2.08 9.25 2.52
C GLU A 356 -1.17 8.82 1.36
N ASN A 357 -1.61 9.06 0.12
CA ASN A 357 -0.80 8.76 -1.05
C ASN A 357 0.51 9.53 -1.04
N VAL A 358 0.46 10.85 -0.80
CA VAL A 358 1.66 11.69 -0.81
C VAL A 358 2.61 11.33 0.34
N ARG A 359 2.10 10.94 1.51
CA ARG A 359 2.95 10.44 2.61
C ARG A 359 3.66 9.12 2.27
N GLY A 360 3.06 8.30 1.43
CA GLY A 360 3.65 7.04 0.95
C GLY A 360 4.71 7.19 -0.14
N LEU A 361 4.86 8.38 -0.75
CA LEU A 361 5.86 8.61 -1.79
C LEU A 361 7.28 8.70 -1.21
N THR A 362 8.22 8.04 -1.87
CA THR A 362 9.65 8.16 -1.56
C THR A 362 10.23 9.49 -2.08
N ASP A 363 11.37 9.90 -1.56
CA ASP A 363 12.05 11.14 -1.98
C ASP A 363 12.34 11.18 -3.49
N ALA A 364 12.73 10.04 -4.08
CA ALA A 364 12.98 9.93 -5.51
C ALA A 364 11.70 10.10 -6.35
N GLN A 365 10.58 9.54 -5.89
CA GLN A 365 9.27 9.67 -6.54
C GLN A 365 8.71 11.10 -6.43
N VAL A 366 8.92 11.74 -5.28
CA VAL A 366 8.57 13.15 -5.08
C VAL A 366 9.38 14.05 -6.04
N SER A 367 10.68 13.75 -6.20
CA SER A 367 11.54 14.47 -7.14
C SER A 367 11.12 14.25 -8.60
N SER A 368 10.72 13.03 -8.99
CA SER A 368 10.35 12.70 -10.37
C SER A 368 9.04 13.33 -10.83
N LEU A 369 8.13 13.65 -9.90
CA LEU A 369 6.92 14.42 -10.20
C LEU A 369 7.21 15.87 -10.61
N GLY A 370 8.33 16.45 -10.17
CA GLY A 370 8.80 17.76 -10.61
C GLY A 370 7.74 18.86 -10.48
N ASN A 371 7.49 19.60 -11.56
CA ASN A 371 6.50 20.67 -11.59
C ASN A 371 5.04 20.20 -11.46
N LYS A 372 4.77 18.90 -11.62
CA LYS A 372 3.41 18.36 -11.49
C LYS A 372 2.90 18.42 -10.04
N PHE A 373 3.81 18.49 -9.07
CA PHE A 373 3.44 18.70 -7.67
C PHE A 373 2.68 20.02 -7.44
N ALA A 374 2.81 21.00 -8.33
CA ALA A 374 2.00 22.22 -8.27
C ALA A 374 0.49 21.99 -8.55
N PHE A 375 0.07 20.77 -8.94
CA PHE A 375 -1.33 20.44 -9.17
C PHE A 375 -1.99 19.72 -7.99
N VAL A 376 -1.25 19.39 -6.91
CA VAL A 376 -1.86 18.82 -5.70
C VAL A 376 -2.72 19.85 -4.98
N GLU A 377 -3.78 19.39 -4.33
CA GLU A 377 -4.64 20.25 -3.51
C GLU A 377 -3.86 20.84 -2.32
N THR A 378 -4.22 22.07 -1.91
CA THR A 378 -3.51 22.78 -0.83
C THR A 378 -3.56 22.04 0.52
N ALA A 379 -4.61 21.25 0.78
CA ALA A 379 -4.70 20.41 1.96
C ALA A 379 -3.64 19.29 1.98
N VAL A 380 -3.24 18.79 0.81
CA VAL A 380 -2.22 17.73 0.68
C VAL A 380 -0.82 18.28 0.97
N LEU A 381 -0.55 19.56 0.68
CA LEU A 381 0.75 20.20 0.95
C LEU A 381 1.13 20.19 2.45
N GLN A 382 0.14 20.25 3.34
CA GLN A 382 0.37 20.17 4.79
C GLN A 382 0.81 18.77 5.26
N SER A 383 0.60 17.75 4.44
CA SER A 383 0.95 16.37 4.78
C SER A 383 2.36 15.95 4.37
N ILE A 384 3.03 16.78 3.57
CA ILE A 384 4.38 16.51 3.06
C ILE A 384 5.39 16.62 4.21
N SER A 385 6.27 15.63 4.35
CA SER A 385 7.34 15.69 5.36
C SER A 385 8.41 16.75 5.03
N THR A 386 9.20 17.13 6.03
CA THR A 386 10.34 18.04 5.84
C THR A 386 11.39 17.44 4.90
N GLU A 387 11.54 16.12 4.91
CA GLU A 387 12.45 15.36 4.06
C GLU A 387 11.97 15.35 2.59
N GLN A 388 10.68 15.10 2.37
CA GLN A 388 10.08 15.16 1.02
C GLN A 388 10.12 16.58 0.42
N ILE A 389 10.01 17.64 1.24
CA ILE A 389 10.21 19.01 0.75
C ILE A 389 11.67 19.25 0.36
N ALA A 390 12.62 18.66 1.09
CA ALA A 390 14.03 18.76 0.77
C ALA A 390 14.41 18.00 -0.53
N SER A 391 13.62 17.02 -0.95
CA SER A 391 13.83 16.28 -2.21
C SER A 391 13.29 17.00 -3.46
N PHE A 392 12.54 18.10 -3.29
CA PHE A 392 12.06 18.91 -4.40
C PHE A 392 13.21 19.55 -5.18
N GLY A 393 13.25 19.25 -6.48
CA GLY A 393 14.14 19.94 -7.41
C GLY A 393 13.75 21.41 -7.62
N PRO A 394 14.64 22.23 -8.21
CA PRO A 394 14.42 23.67 -8.40
C PRO A 394 13.16 23.98 -9.24
N PHE A 395 12.78 23.08 -10.15
CA PHE A 395 11.60 23.23 -11.01
C PHE A 395 10.27 22.93 -10.30
N ALA A 396 10.25 22.06 -9.29
CA ALA A 396 9.04 21.76 -8.52
C ALA A 396 8.63 22.96 -7.66
N LEU A 397 9.61 23.57 -6.98
CA LEU A 397 9.40 24.74 -6.12
C LEU A 397 9.03 25.99 -6.92
N ALA A 398 9.61 26.19 -8.11
CA ALA A 398 9.28 27.31 -8.97
C ALA A 398 7.84 27.23 -9.55
N ALA A 399 7.26 26.03 -9.58
CA ALA A 399 5.91 25.80 -10.09
C ALA A 399 4.81 26.07 -9.05
N PHE A 400 5.14 26.17 -7.76
CA PHE A 400 4.16 26.46 -6.72
C PHE A 400 3.58 27.87 -6.85
N THR A 401 2.26 27.97 -6.72
CA THR A 401 1.57 29.25 -6.62
C THR A 401 1.86 29.92 -5.28
N SER A 402 1.72 31.25 -5.20
CA SER A 402 1.86 32.00 -3.95
C SER A 402 0.92 31.50 -2.85
N ASN A 403 -0.27 31.03 -3.22
CA ASN A 403 -1.19 30.40 -2.28
C ASN A 403 -0.63 29.08 -1.74
N GLN A 404 -0.12 28.19 -2.60
CA GLN A 404 0.45 26.91 -2.18
C GLN A 404 1.65 27.08 -1.26
N VAL A 405 2.53 28.06 -1.54
CA VAL A 405 3.64 28.39 -0.64
C VAL A 405 3.15 28.87 0.72
N GLY A 406 2.05 29.64 0.78
CA GLY A 406 1.45 30.12 2.03
C GLY A 406 0.77 29.03 2.86
N PHE A 407 0.47 27.85 2.28
CA PHE A 407 -0.11 26.70 2.99
C PHE A 407 0.93 25.71 3.53
N LEU A 408 2.22 25.87 3.18
CA LEU A 408 3.30 25.14 3.83
C LEU A 408 3.43 25.62 5.30
N LEU A 409 3.53 24.68 6.23
CA LEU A 409 3.76 24.95 7.65
C LEU A 409 5.07 25.72 7.85
N THR A 410 5.14 26.53 8.91
CA THR A 410 6.35 27.28 9.28
C THR A 410 7.57 26.38 9.42
N THR A 411 7.41 25.16 9.95
CA THR A 411 8.48 24.15 10.05
C THR A 411 8.97 23.64 8.69
N GLN A 412 8.08 23.54 7.70
CA GLN A 412 8.42 23.15 6.33
C GLN A 412 9.21 24.26 5.60
N LEU A 413 8.88 25.54 5.87
CA LEU A 413 9.61 26.70 5.36
C LEU A 413 10.97 26.89 6.07
N GLU A 414 11.05 26.65 7.38
CA GLU A 414 12.29 26.70 8.17
C GLU A 414 13.30 25.63 7.74
N ALA A 415 12.86 24.41 7.42
CA ALA A 415 13.73 23.36 6.87
C ALA A 415 14.37 23.75 5.53
N ARG A 416 13.61 24.45 4.67
CA ARG A 416 14.13 25.03 3.40
C ARG A 416 15.16 26.12 3.67
N GLU A 417 14.86 27.06 4.57
CA GLU A 417 15.79 28.12 4.95
C GLU A 417 17.09 27.51 5.48
N GLN A 418 17.02 26.54 6.38
CA GLN A 418 18.21 25.86 6.90
C GLN A 418 19.02 25.15 5.80
N ASN A 419 18.39 24.54 4.79
CA ASN A 419 19.08 23.92 3.66
C ASN A 419 19.78 24.96 2.77
N LEU A 420 19.10 26.06 2.42
CA LEU A 420 19.69 27.18 1.65
C LEU A 420 20.85 27.85 2.41
N LEU A 421 20.68 28.09 3.72
CA LEU A 421 21.69 28.67 4.61
C LEU A 421 22.88 27.71 4.88
N SER A 422 22.66 26.39 4.80
CA SER A 422 23.74 25.40 4.99
C SER A 422 24.78 25.39 3.87
N ARG A 423 24.42 25.87 2.66
CA ARG A 423 25.28 25.94 1.47
C ARG A 423 26.10 27.24 1.37
N ALA A 424 25.68 28.34 1.99
CA ALA A 424 26.33 29.64 1.86
C ALA A 424 27.16 30.08 3.09
N GLY A 425 26.99 29.43 4.26
CA GLY A 425 27.63 29.88 5.51
C GLY A 425 26.97 31.14 6.10
N ARG A 426 27.44 31.59 7.27
CA ARG A 426 26.96 32.80 7.98
C ARG A 426 28.11 33.79 8.20
N LEU A 427 27.83 35.08 8.06
CA LEU A 427 28.70 36.19 8.46
C LEU A 427 28.44 36.53 9.94
N GLY A 428 29.48 36.75 10.72
CA GLY A 428 29.42 37.15 12.13
C GLY A 428 30.65 37.96 12.55
N PHE A 429 30.71 38.41 13.80
CA PHE A 429 31.93 39.00 14.38
C PHE A 429 32.77 37.92 15.08
N GLY A 430 34.08 38.10 15.08
CA GLY A 430 35.01 37.16 15.71
C GLY A 430 35.17 37.30 17.21
N VAL A 431 35.84 36.32 17.82
CA VAL A 431 36.17 36.28 19.26
C VAL A 431 37.07 37.43 19.71
N ASP A 432 37.79 38.07 18.78
CA ASP A 432 38.61 39.26 19.05
C ASP A 432 37.80 40.57 18.95
N PHE A 433 36.47 40.52 19.09
CA PHE A 433 35.64 41.70 19.39
C PHE A 433 35.87 42.16 20.84
N GLU A 434 37.13 42.21 21.25
CA GLU A 434 37.54 42.70 22.56
C GLU A 434 37.85 44.18 22.42
N ASP A 435 37.08 44.99 23.13
CA ASP A 435 37.41 46.39 23.39
C ASP A 435 38.83 46.45 23.94
N SER A 436 39.71 47.16 23.23
CA SER A 436 41.14 47.25 23.50
C SER A 436 41.47 47.81 24.91
N PHE A 437 40.47 48.16 25.74
CA PHE A 437 40.64 48.69 27.10
C PHE A 437 39.92 47.93 28.24
N GLY A 438 39.55 46.65 28.06
CA GLY A 438 39.10 45.76 29.15
C GLY A 438 37.62 45.37 29.08
N PRO A 439 37.15 44.46 29.97
CA PRO A 439 36.03 43.56 29.70
C PRO A 439 34.66 44.17 30.01
N THR A 440 34.28 45.25 29.31
CA THR A 440 32.99 45.92 29.58
C THR A 440 32.09 46.17 28.36
N GLY A 441 32.48 45.76 27.16
CA GLY A 441 31.57 45.69 26.00
C GLY A 441 30.90 44.31 25.87
N ASN A 442 29.59 44.26 25.59
CA ASN A 442 28.89 42.99 25.37
C ASN A 442 28.89 42.67 23.87
N ALA A 443 29.65 41.66 23.43
CA ALA A 443 29.67 41.20 22.04
C ALA A 443 28.28 40.84 21.45
N SER A 444 27.23 40.73 22.28
CA SER A 444 25.85 40.48 21.87
C SER A 444 25.11 41.73 21.38
N ASP A 445 25.44 42.94 21.87
CA ASP A 445 24.72 44.17 21.51
C ASP A 445 25.23 44.83 20.22
N LYS A 446 26.47 44.51 19.83
CA LYS A 446 27.13 44.99 18.60
C LYS A 446 27.33 46.52 18.57
N ILE A 447 27.44 47.14 19.75
CA ILE A 447 27.79 48.55 19.93
C ILE A 447 29.25 48.61 20.44
N SER A 448 30.09 49.43 19.82
CA SER A 448 31.50 49.52 20.20
C SER A 448 32.12 50.87 19.84
N SER A 449 33.12 51.29 20.62
CA SER A 449 33.98 52.45 20.35
C SER A 449 35.17 52.12 19.44
N ASP A 450 35.44 50.83 19.18
CA ASP A 450 36.59 50.41 18.37
C ASP A 450 36.36 50.71 16.88
N SER A 451 37.41 51.13 16.19
CA SER A 451 37.40 51.28 14.74
C SER A 451 38.00 50.08 14.01
N GLN A 452 38.51 49.11 14.77
CA GLN A 452 39.09 47.87 14.28
C GLN A 452 38.30 46.69 14.85
N PHE A 453 37.80 45.82 13.97
CA PHE A 453 37.14 44.60 14.40
C PHE A 453 37.31 43.51 13.35
N THR A 454 37.06 42.28 13.76
CA THR A 454 37.23 41.10 12.91
C THR A 454 35.87 40.56 12.48
N LEU A 455 35.65 40.47 11.17
CA LEU A 455 34.51 39.77 10.58
C LEU A 455 34.86 38.28 10.42
N GLN A 456 34.04 37.40 10.99
CA GLN A 456 34.17 35.95 10.90
C GLN A 456 33.11 35.32 10.01
N PHE A 457 33.49 34.20 9.39
CA PHE A 457 32.68 33.44 8.46
C PHE A 457 32.61 32.00 8.92
N SER A 458 31.40 31.48 9.10
CA SER A 458 31.23 30.17 9.71
C SER A 458 31.62 29.00 8.81
N LYS A 459 31.78 29.21 7.49
CA LYS A 459 32.21 28.20 6.49
C LYS A 459 32.88 28.84 5.26
N GLN A 460 33.69 28.05 4.55
CA GLN A 460 34.32 28.45 3.28
C GLN A 460 33.34 28.28 2.10
N ALA A 461 33.32 29.24 1.16
CA ALA A 461 32.60 29.06 -0.11
C ALA A 461 33.26 27.98 -0.98
N SER A 462 32.53 27.52 -2.02
CA SER A 462 33.05 26.61 -3.02
C SER A 462 34.41 27.09 -3.57
N PRO A 463 35.40 26.18 -3.78
CA PRO A 463 36.70 26.56 -4.35
C PRO A 463 36.55 27.36 -5.64
N GLY A 464 37.19 28.53 -5.71
CA GLY A 464 37.16 29.42 -6.89
C GLY A 464 36.02 30.44 -6.91
N ALA A 465 35.16 30.52 -5.88
CA ALA A 465 34.16 31.58 -5.77
C ALA A 465 34.79 32.98 -5.57
N SER A 466 34.19 34.01 -6.17
CA SER A 466 34.58 35.41 -5.96
C SER A 466 33.74 36.08 -4.88
N TRP A 467 34.33 37.05 -4.19
CA TRP A 467 33.75 37.74 -3.04
C TRP A 467 33.80 39.24 -3.23
N ILE A 468 32.69 39.91 -2.93
CA ILE A 468 32.62 41.36 -2.82
C ILE A 468 32.07 41.70 -1.43
N PHE A 469 32.85 42.42 -0.64
CA PHE A 469 32.46 42.88 0.68
C PHE A 469 32.00 44.32 0.60
N GLU A 470 30.89 44.60 1.28
CA GLU A 470 30.27 45.91 1.26
C GLU A 470 29.82 46.31 2.66
N PHE A 471 29.92 47.60 2.94
CA PHE A 471 29.33 48.21 4.13
C PHE A 471 28.47 49.41 3.75
N GLY A 472 27.50 49.75 4.59
CA GLY A 472 26.68 50.93 4.42
C GLY A 472 26.15 51.41 5.76
N SER A 473 25.85 52.70 5.90
CA SER A 473 25.03 53.17 7.02
C SER A 473 23.57 52.79 6.79
N ASP A 474 22.83 52.52 7.86
CA ASP A 474 21.45 52.02 7.77
C ASP A 474 20.59 52.89 6.82
N GLY A 475 20.25 52.33 5.65
CA GLY A 475 19.42 52.96 4.62
C GLY A 475 20.15 53.65 3.45
N ASN A 476 21.48 53.62 3.37
CA ASN A 476 22.27 54.28 2.31
C ASN A 476 22.99 53.31 1.36
N ALA A 477 23.62 53.88 0.31
CA ALA A 477 24.35 53.14 -0.72
C ALA A 477 25.47 52.26 -0.15
N TRP A 478 25.51 51.00 -0.59
CA TRP A 478 26.55 50.03 -0.23
C TRP A 478 27.89 50.41 -0.86
N THR A 479 28.91 50.53 -0.02
CA THR A 479 30.27 50.88 -0.43
C THR A 479 31.15 49.63 -0.36
N PRO A 480 31.76 49.21 -1.48
CA PRO A 480 32.69 48.10 -1.49
C PRO A 480 33.95 48.43 -0.68
N PHE A 481 34.53 47.44 -0.01
CA PHE A 481 35.82 47.56 0.63
C PHE A 481 36.74 46.39 0.30
N ASN A 482 38.04 46.68 0.26
CA ASN A 482 39.06 45.67 -0.04
C ASN A 482 39.45 44.92 1.23
N VAL A 483 39.56 43.60 1.13
CA VAL A 483 40.13 42.74 2.17
C VAL A 483 41.48 42.20 1.69
N SER A 484 42.48 42.20 2.56
CA SER A 484 43.87 41.96 2.15
C SER A 484 44.22 40.50 1.84
N ALA A 485 43.46 39.51 2.34
CA ALA A 485 43.47 38.11 1.90
C ALA A 485 42.47 37.26 2.70
N ILE A 486 41.58 36.52 2.04
CA ILE A 486 40.65 35.60 2.71
C ILE A 486 41.40 34.36 3.21
N THR A 487 41.64 34.26 4.51
CA THR A 487 42.35 33.14 5.17
C THR A 487 41.41 32.54 6.23
N ASN A 488 41.13 31.23 6.13
CA ASN A 488 40.33 30.40 7.05
C ASN A 488 39.39 31.13 8.03
N GLY A 489 38.25 31.61 7.52
CA GLY A 489 37.07 31.89 8.35
C GLY A 489 37.09 33.17 9.19
N SER A 490 38.12 34.03 9.09
CA SER A 490 38.20 35.26 9.87
C SER A 490 38.98 36.34 9.12
N GLN A 491 38.53 37.60 9.17
CA GLN A 491 39.15 38.74 8.51
C GLN A 491 39.12 39.99 9.39
N ALA A 492 40.29 40.50 9.72
CA ALA A 492 40.43 41.80 10.37
C ALA A 492 40.07 42.91 9.37
N VAL A 493 39.21 43.83 9.78
CA VAL A 493 38.85 45.00 9.00
C VAL A 493 39.10 46.24 9.84
N ASN A 494 39.67 47.27 9.21
CA ASN A 494 39.98 48.54 9.86
C ASN A 494 39.18 49.66 9.19
N PHE A 495 38.38 50.33 9.99
CA PHE A 495 37.48 51.42 9.61
C PHE A 495 37.80 52.71 10.38
N ALA A 496 39.09 53.03 10.56
CA ALA A 496 39.57 54.22 11.27
C ALA A 496 38.96 55.56 10.80
N SER A 497 38.47 55.64 9.55
CA SER A 497 37.86 56.86 8.99
C SER A 497 36.34 56.95 9.14
N LEU A 498 35.67 55.94 9.73
CA LEU A 498 34.21 55.99 9.95
C LEU A 498 33.88 56.86 11.16
N GLY A 499 32.88 57.74 10.99
CA GLY A 499 32.28 58.49 12.09
C GLY A 499 31.29 57.65 12.88
N ASP A 500 30.77 58.20 13.97
CA ASP A 500 29.84 57.49 14.84
C ASP A 500 28.47 57.36 14.17
N ALA A 501 28.02 56.11 13.96
CA ALA A 501 26.79 55.75 13.27
C ALA A 501 26.51 54.24 13.36
N SER A 502 25.30 53.85 12.96
CA SER A 502 24.96 52.44 12.68
C SER A 502 25.36 52.06 11.26
N TYR A 503 26.10 50.97 11.16
CA TYR A 503 26.61 50.36 9.93
C TYR A 503 26.08 48.94 9.79
N ALA A 504 25.86 48.53 8.55
CA ALA A 504 25.58 47.15 8.18
C ALA A 504 26.68 46.63 7.25
N PHE A 505 27.06 45.37 7.45
CA PHE A 505 28.04 44.66 6.64
C PHE A 505 27.38 43.48 5.93
N ARG A 506 27.74 43.27 4.66
CA ARG A 506 27.32 42.10 3.89
C ARG A 506 28.42 41.63 2.94
N ALA A 507 28.24 40.43 2.41
CA ALA A 507 29.08 39.90 1.35
C ALA A 507 28.22 39.35 0.21
N LEU A 508 28.64 39.61 -1.03
CA LEU A 508 28.14 38.97 -2.23
C LEU A 508 29.12 37.87 -2.63
N VAL A 509 28.63 36.65 -2.74
CA VAL A 509 29.41 35.48 -3.18
C VAL A 509 28.95 35.08 -4.56
N THR A 510 29.90 34.90 -5.49
CA THR A 510 29.63 34.42 -6.85
C THR A 510 30.36 33.10 -7.08
N ASP A 511 29.65 32.04 -7.44
CA ASP A 511 30.29 30.77 -7.79
C ASP A 511 30.98 30.80 -9.17
N ILE A 512 31.74 29.77 -9.51
CA ILE A 512 32.44 29.65 -10.80
C ILE A 512 31.49 29.63 -12.01
N ALA A 513 30.21 29.31 -11.80
CA ALA A 513 29.17 29.29 -12.81
C ALA A 513 28.44 30.64 -12.94
N GLY A 514 28.76 31.62 -12.09
CA GLY A 514 28.17 32.96 -12.09
C GLY A 514 26.91 33.11 -11.22
N ASN A 515 26.54 32.11 -10.43
CA ASN A 515 25.40 32.24 -9.51
C ASN A 515 25.80 33.12 -8.32
N THR A 516 24.98 34.12 -8.01
CA THR A 516 25.25 35.08 -6.93
C THR A 516 24.31 34.90 -5.74
N VAL A 517 24.84 35.10 -4.53
CA VAL A 517 24.05 35.14 -3.30
C VAL A 517 24.59 36.21 -2.34
N TYR A 518 23.68 37.01 -1.76
CA TYR A 518 24.02 37.87 -0.63
C TYR A 518 23.93 37.09 0.67
N LEU A 519 24.96 37.20 1.51
CA LEU A 519 24.88 36.74 2.89
C LEU A 519 23.97 37.67 3.71
N PRO A 520 23.33 37.17 4.79
CA PRO A 520 22.60 38.02 5.73
C PRO A 520 23.46 39.17 6.26
N THR A 521 22.84 40.33 6.46
CA THR A 521 23.52 41.52 6.97
C THR A 521 23.88 41.36 8.44
N VAL A 522 25.03 41.90 8.83
CA VAL A 522 25.44 42.02 10.23
C VAL A 522 25.55 43.50 10.58
N GLY A 523 24.77 43.95 11.57
CA GLY A 523 24.80 45.33 12.05
C GLY A 523 25.95 45.59 13.04
N TYR A 524 26.42 46.83 13.08
CA TYR A 524 27.49 47.35 13.93
C TYR A 524 27.19 48.81 14.27
N GLN A 525 27.22 49.19 15.53
CA GLN A 525 27.08 50.58 15.93
C GLN A 525 28.40 51.11 16.46
N LEU A 526 28.94 52.10 15.77
CA LEU A 526 30.17 52.80 16.16
C LEU A 526 29.80 54.01 16.98
N ASP A 527 30.27 54.06 18.22
CA ASP A 527 30.02 55.16 19.14
C ASP A 527 31.25 55.45 19.97
N ARG A 528 31.89 56.60 19.74
CA ARG A 528 33.07 57.08 20.45
C ARG A 528 32.76 58.25 21.36
N VAL A 529 31.48 58.58 21.50
CA VAL A 529 31.05 59.69 22.35
C VAL A 529 31.17 59.23 23.79
N VAL A 530 32.09 59.82 24.53
CA VAL A 530 32.29 59.49 25.94
C VAL A 530 31.08 59.93 26.77
N ALA A 531 30.52 59.02 27.57
CA ALA A 531 29.44 59.30 28.51
C ALA A 531 29.69 60.50 29.43
N SER A 532 28.61 61.16 29.86
CA SER A 532 28.68 62.11 30.97
C SER A 532 29.08 61.41 32.27
N ALA A 533 30.15 61.91 32.91
CA ALA A 533 30.73 61.32 34.11
C ALA A 533 29.84 61.38 35.37
N GLY A 534 28.80 62.22 35.40
CA GLY A 534 27.96 62.45 36.58
C GLY A 534 28.70 63.18 37.72
N VAL A 535 28.13 63.14 38.93
CA VAL A 535 28.73 63.74 40.14
C VAL A 535 28.78 62.70 41.26
N LEU A 536 29.94 62.57 41.90
CA LEU A 536 30.11 61.83 43.13
C LEU A 536 30.10 62.79 44.33
N GLN A 537 29.36 62.44 45.37
CA GLN A 537 29.32 63.20 46.62
C GLN A 537 29.33 62.28 47.85
N PHE A 538 29.64 62.83 49.01
CA PHE A 538 29.37 62.13 50.27
C PHE A 538 27.86 62.09 50.53
N GLY A 539 27.39 60.97 51.08
CA GLY A 539 26.00 60.76 51.42
C GLY A 539 25.55 61.59 52.62
N SER A 540 24.25 61.64 52.84
CA SER A 540 23.66 62.41 53.94
C SER A 540 24.06 61.92 55.35
N ASP A 541 24.65 60.73 55.46
CA ASP A 541 25.19 60.14 56.69
C ASP A 541 26.61 60.61 57.02
N PHE A 542 27.34 61.18 56.06
CA PHE A 542 28.68 61.70 56.28
C PHE A 542 28.64 62.90 57.22
N THR A 543 29.32 62.77 58.36
CA THR A 543 29.44 63.86 59.31
C THR A 543 30.88 64.35 59.37
N ASP A 544 31.13 65.57 58.93
CA ASP A 544 32.37 66.28 59.29
C ASP A 544 32.26 66.73 60.74
N SER A 545 32.74 65.89 61.64
CA SER A 545 32.74 66.09 63.10
C SER A 545 33.59 67.28 63.57
N GLY A 546 34.31 67.94 62.66
CA GLY A 546 35.16 69.11 62.87
C GLY A 546 34.63 70.40 62.21
N ALA A 547 35.52 71.09 61.48
CA ALA A 547 35.32 72.45 61.00
C ALA A 547 35.04 72.52 59.49
N SER A 548 34.18 71.68 58.92
CA SER A 548 33.86 71.67 57.47
C SER A 548 35.11 71.74 56.57
N ASP A 549 36.21 71.18 57.04
CA ASP A 549 37.55 71.22 56.45
C ASP A 549 37.95 69.86 55.87
N GLY A 550 37.05 68.87 55.93
CA GLY A 550 37.27 67.53 55.40
C GLY A 550 38.12 66.64 56.32
N LEU A 551 38.36 67.08 57.56
CA LEU A 551 39.02 66.32 58.61
C LEU A 551 37.99 65.80 59.63
N THR A 552 37.74 64.49 59.63
CA THR A 552 36.69 63.88 60.46
C THR A 552 37.18 62.67 61.24
N ASN A 553 36.49 62.29 62.32
CA ASN A 553 36.61 60.97 62.94
C ASN A 553 35.62 59.93 62.38
N ASP A 554 34.77 60.34 61.43
CA ASP A 554 33.80 59.48 60.77
C ASP A 554 34.49 58.55 59.75
N ALA A 555 34.68 57.29 60.16
CA ALA A 555 35.27 56.25 59.34
C ALA A 555 34.21 55.41 58.58
N ALA A 556 32.92 55.73 58.74
CA ALA A 556 31.81 54.95 58.18
C ALA A 556 30.73 55.86 57.60
N PHE A 557 30.81 56.10 56.30
CA PHE A 557 29.93 57.01 55.55
C PHE A 557 29.49 56.40 54.23
N SER A 558 28.49 56.98 53.59
CA SER A 558 28.07 56.57 52.24
C SER A 558 28.66 57.50 51.18
N LEU A 559 28.94 56.96 50.01
CA LEU A 559 29.21 57.70 48.78
C LEU A 559 27.97 57.65 47.91
N GLU A 560 27.44 58.80 47.51
CA GLU A 560 26.28 58.88 46.63
C GLU A 560 26.70 59.32 45.23
N PHE A 561 26.43 58.48 44.23
CA PHE A 561 26.65 58.80 42.83
C PHE A 561 25.36 59.27 42.17
N GLN A 562 25.36 60.52 41.71
CA GLN A 562 24.23 61.11 40.99
C GLN A 562 24.42 60.93 39.48
N THR A 563 23.74 59.89 38.97
CA THR A 563 23.43 59.48 37.58
C THR A 563 24.47 59.73 36.47
N PRO A 564 24.74 58.73 35.61
CA PRO A 564 25.09 58.97 34.22
C PRO A 564 23.88 59.53 33.46
N ALA A 565 24.10 60.41 32.48
CA ALA A 565 23.03 60.95 31.63
C ALA A 565 22.55 59.96 30.54
N GLU A 566 23.20 58.80 30.39
CA GLU A 566 23.00 57.88 29.27
C GLU A 566 22.36 56.54 29.71
N PRO A 567 21.23 56.13 29.11
CA PRO A 567 20.61 54.84 29.39
C PRO A 567 21.54 53.68 29.02
N GLY A 568 21.76 52.76 29.96
CA GLY A 568 22.55 51.55 29.74
C GLY A 568 24.01 51.65 30.17
N SER A 569 24.51 52.82 30.58
CA SER A 569 25.85 52.95 31.14
C SER A 569 25.99 52.17 32.44
N SER A 570 27.12 51.47 32.59
CA SER A 570 27.58 50.88 33.82
C SER A 570 28.51 51.84 34.55
N TRP A 571 28.68 51.66 35.86
CA TRP A 571 29.62 52.48 36.62
C TRP A 571 30.10 51.72 37.86
N GLU A 572 31.28 52.07 38.33
CA GLU A 572 31.92 51.50 39.52
C GLU A 572 32.51 52.60 40.40
N TYR A 573 32.43 52.45 41.72
CA TYR A 573 33.19 53.31 42.63
C TYR A 573 34.65 52.86 42.66
N GLN A 574 35.57 53.82 42.69
CA GLN A 574 36.99 53.58 42.85
C GLN A 574 37.51 54.40 44.02
N VAL A 575 38.44 53.82 44.78
CA VAL A 575 39.15 54.47 45.88
C VAL A 575 40.65 54.49 45.59
N ARG A 576 41.33 55.51 46.10
CA ARG A 576 42.78 55.51 46.24
C ARG A 576 43.19 56.14 47.57
N TYR A 577 44.32 55.68 48.10
CA TYR A 577 44.95 56.26 49.30
C TYR A 577 45.90 57.40 48.91
N LEU A 578 45.85 58.50 49.66
CA LEU A 578 46.67 59.70 49.44
C LEU A 578 47.86 59.69 50.43
N LEU A 579 49.04 59.26 49.98
CA LEU A 579 50.28 59.30 50.77
C LEU A 579 50.97 60.68 50.65
N PRO A 580 51.67 61.16 51.70
CA PRO A 580 52.55 62.32 51.58
C PRO A 580 53.76 61.99 50.68
N GLY A 581 53.63 62.18 49.36
CA GLY A 581 54.71 61.99 48.39
C GLY A 581 54.35 61.38 47.01
N GLY A 582 53.10 60.95 46.77
CA GLY A 582 52.68 60.46 45.44
C GLY A 582 51.49 59.49 45.46
N PHE A 583 50.72 59.48 44.36
CA PHE A 583 49.43 58.79 44.22
C PHE A 583 49.56 57.26 44.01
N VAL A 584 48.62 56.49 44.57
CA VAL A 584 48.43 55.04 44.31
C VAL A 584 47.46 54.82 43.13
N GLN A 585 47.53 53.67 42.44
CA GLN A 585 46.54 53.27 41.42
C GLN A 585 45.12 53.22 42.02
N TRP A 586 44.12 53.54 41.20
CA TRP A 586 42.71 53.41 41.57
C TRP A 586 42.33 51.94 41.74
N VAL A 587 41.65 51.64 42.84
CA VAL A 587 41.14 50.29 43.14
C VAL A 587 39.62 50.33 43.10
N SER A 588 39.01 49.43 42.32
CA SER A 588 37.55 49.29 42.27
C SER A 588 36.99 48.76 43.58
N LEU A 589 35.95 49.43 44.08
CA LEU A 589 35.20 49.05 45.25
C LEU A 589 34.10 48.07 44.84
N THR A 590 34.04 46.90 45.48
CA THR A 590 33.03 45.87 45.20
C THR A 590 31.83 46.06 46.14
N GLY A 591 30.62 46.29 45.61
CA GLY A 591 29.38 46.50 46.38
C GLY A 591 28.18 46.86 45.47
N PRO A 592 26.92 46.81 45.97
CA PRO A 592 25.72 46.68 45.14
C PRO A 592 25.50 47.91 44.24
N SER A 593 25.40 47.66 42.93
CA SER A 593 25.28 48.66 41.86
C SER A 593 23.88 49.24 41.66
N THR A 594 22.92 49.01 42.56
CA THR A 594 21.49 49.22 42.26
C THR A 594 20.77 50.30 43.08
N ALA A 595 21.47 51.11 43.89
CA ALA A 595 20.79 52.15 44.66
C ALA A 595 21.59 53.46 44.87
N GLY A 596 22.57 53.76 44.01
CA GLY A 596 23.23 55.06 43.98
C GLY A 596 24.02 55.46 45.23
N ALA A 597 24.10 54.60 46.26
CA ALA A 597 24.86 54.83 47.49
C ALA A 597 25.79 53.62 47.79
N TYR A 598 27.04 53.87 48.16
CA TYR A 598 28.01 52.85 48.59
C TYR A 598 28.50 53.14 49.99
N SER A 599 28.27 52.20 50.90
CA SER A 599 28.75 52.29 52.28
C SER A 599 30.25 52.02 52.33
N VAL A 600 31.01 53.03 52.73
CA VAL A 600 32.44 52.96 52.99
C VAL A 600 32.66 52.64 54.46
N SER A 601 33.63 51.78 54.77
CA SER A 601 34.11 51.54 56.14
C SER A 601 35.62 51.45 56.11
N LEU A 602 36.29 52.46 56.65
CA LEU A 602 37.75 52.56 56.68
C LEU A 602 38.29 51.92 57.96
N SER A 603 39.27 51.02 57.81
CA SER A 603 39.89 50.31 58.93
C SER A 603 41.02 51.07 59.60
N GLU A 604 41.52 52.14 58.96
CA GLU A 604 42.65 52.95 59.43
C GLU A 604 42.40 54.42 59.13
N GLY A 605 42.97 55.31 59.95
CA GLY A 605 42.98 56.74 59.68
C GLY A 605 43.94 57.10 58.54
N GLY A 606 43.61 58.15 57.78
CA GLY A 606 44.41 58.63 56.65
C GLY A 606 43.58 59.42 55.64
N SER A 607 44.22 59.83 54.54
CA SER A 607 43.57 60.61 53.48
C SER A 607 43.19 59.71 52.30
N TYR A 608 41.93 59.77 51.88
CA TYR A 608 41.36 58.94 50.82
C TYR A 608 40.71 59.82 49.76
N ALA A 609 40.79 59.40 48.50
CA ALA A 609 40.03 59.98 47.40
C ALA A 609 39.17 58.92 46.72
N PHE A 610 37.95 59.30 46.36
CA PHE A 610 36.95 58.46 45.72
C PHE A 610 36.50 59.09 44.41
N ARG A 611 36.21 58.25 43.41
CA ARG A 611 35.56 58.66 42.15
C ARG A 611 34.60 57.56 41.69
N ALA A 612 33.68 57.90 40.81
CA ALA A 612 32.98 56.90 40.00
C ALA A 612 33.63 56.84 38.61
N ARG A 613 33.89 55.63 38.11
CA ARG A 613 34.24 55.35 36.72
C ARG A 613 32.99 54.87 36.00
N VAL A 614 32.56 55.62 35.00
CA VAL A 614 31.36 55.35 34.20
C VAL A 614 31.79 54.80 32.84
N THR A 615 31.14 53.74 32.39
CA THR A 615 31.35 53.12 31.08
C THR A 615 30.02 53.04 30.36
N ASP A 616 29.92 53.63 29.17
CA ASP A 616 28.70 53.54 28.36
C ASP A 616 28.51 52.17 27.68
N VAL A 617 27.44 52.03 26.90
CA VAL A 617 27.11 50.80 26.16
C VAL A 617 28.11 50.46 25.05
N ALA A 618 28.90 51.44 24.58
CA ALA A 618 29.92 51.27 23.55
C ALA A 618 31.34 51.03 24.13
N GLY A 619 31.47 51.04 25.47
CA GLY A 619 32.73 50.88 26.18
C GLY A 619 33.48 52.19 26.46
N ASN A 620 32.97 53.37 26.07
CA ASN A 620 33.67 54.62 26.36
C ASN A 620 33.66 54.92 27.87
N VAL A 621 34.79 55.43 28.38
CA VAL A 621 35.01 55.61 29.82
C VAL A 621 35.07 57.09 30.20
N ALA A 622 34.29 57.47 31.22
CA ALA A 622 34.34 58.77 31.88
C ALA A 622 34.60 58.61 33.39
N ASN A 623 35.20 59.61 34.04
CA ASN A 623 35.44 59.60 35.49
C ASN A 623 34.86 60.86 36.14
N THR A 624 34.17 60.72 37.28
CA THR A 624 33.74 61.89 38.07
C THR A 624 34.93 62.70 38.57
N PRO A 625 34.74 63.98 38.92
CA PRO A 625 35.62 64.65 39.86
C PRO A 625 35.78 63.81 41.14
N GLU A 626 36.94 63.95 41.79
CA GLU A 626 37.24 63.20 43.01
C GLU A 626 36.62 63.88 44.24
N VAL A 627 36.10 63.08 45.18
CA VAL A 627 35.78 63.54 46.54
C VAL A 627 36.80 62.96 47.52
N ALA A 628 37.28 63.79 48.45
CA ALA A 628 38.35 63.41 49.36
C ALA A 628 37.95 63.65 50.82
N VAL A 629 38.45 62.79 51.70
CA VAL A 629 38.27 62.88 53.16
C VAL A 629 39.57 62.51 53.85
N THR A 630 39.88 63.19 54.95
CA THR A 630 40.95 62.78 55.87
C THR A 630 40.32 62.30 57.17
N VAL A 631 40.54 61.03 57.51
CA VAL A 631 39.99 60.43 58.71
C VAL A 631 41.06 60.36 59.80
N ASP A 632 40.80 60.99 60.95
CA ASP A 632 41.62 60.89 62.16
C ASP A 632 40.89 60.06 63.22
N MET A 633 41.43 58.87 63.51
CA MET A 633 40.88 57.95 64.50
C MET A 633 41.63 58.01 65.84
N VAL A 634 42.58 58.93 66.01
CA VAL A 634 43.38 59.05 67.24
C VAL A 634 42.64 59.91 68.26
N ALA A 635 42.21 59.28 69.37
CA ALA A 635 41.58 60.02 70.46
C ALA A 635 42.57 61.03 71.09
N PRO A 636 42.11 62.25 71.45
CA PRO A 636 42.95 63.21 72.16
C PRO A 636 43.36 62.66 73.53
N SER A 637 44.64 62.78 73.88
CA SER A 637 45.13 62.36 75.19
C SER A 637 44.84 63.42 76.25
N VAL A 638 44.00 63.09 77.24
CA VAL A 638 43.73 63.97 78.40
C VAL A 638 44.62 63.56 79.56
N THR A 639 45.56 64.43 79.94
CA THR A 639 46.33 64.25 81.18
C THR A 639 45.63 64.98 82.32
N VAL A 640 44.94 64.24 83.22
CA VAL A 640 44.30 64.83 84.41
C VAL A 640 45.37 65.07 85.46
N VAL A 641 45.72 66.34 85.72
CA VAL A 641 46.57 66.73 86.84
C VAL A 641 45.67 66.96 88.07
N SER A 642 45.60 65.99 88.97
CA SER A 642 44.97 66.17 90.28
C SER A 642 45.84 67.06 91.17
N THR A 643 45.29 68.20 91.60
CA THR A 643 45.88 69.08 92.62
C THR A 643 45.04 69.06 93.88
N ASP A 644 45.18 68.03 94.73
CA ASP A 644 44.74 68.11 96.13
C ASP A 644 45.91 67.85 97.08
N LYS A 645 46.28 68.89 97.83
CA LYS A 645 47.11 68.86 99.04
C LYS A 645 46.18 69.11 100.26
N PRO A 646 46.55 68.61 101.46
CA PRO A 646 45.61 68.32 102.56
C PRO A 646 45.35 69.52 103.48
N GLY A 647 44.21 69.50 104.18
CA GLY A 647 43.96 70.40 105.31
C GLY A 647 42.52 70.37 105.82
N GLY A 648 42.25 69.60 106.88
CA GLY A 648 40.89 69.28 107.34
C GLY A 648 40.22 70.29 108.27
N LEU A 649 39.00 69.93 108.70
CA LEU A 649 38.36 70.10 110.03
C LEU A 649 37.04 69.27 109.98
N LYS A 650 36.91 68.17 110.75
CA LYS A 650 36.16 68.03 112.04
C LYS A 650 34.80 68.77 112.09
N ALA A 651 33.72 68.28 112.69
CA ALA A 651 33.34 67.02 113.34
C ALA A 651 31.84 67.14 113.74
N GLY A 652 31.17 66.00 113.96
CA GLY A 652 29.84 65.89 114.57
C GLY A 652 29.40 64.42 114.68
N GLU A 653 30.06 63.70 115.60
CA GLU A 653 29.99 62.27 116.01
C GLU A 653 30.42 61.17 115.01
#